data_AF-A0A952K2S5-F1
#
_entry.id   AF-A0A952K2S5-F1
#
_cell.length_a   1.000
_cell.length_b   1.000
_cell.length_c   1.000
_cell.angle_alpha   90.00
_cell.angle_beta   90.00
_cell.angle_gamma   90.00
#
_symmetry.space_group_name_H-M   'P 1'
#
loop_
_entity.id
_entity.type
_entity.pdbx_description
1 polymer ?
#
loop_
_entity_poly.entity_id
_entity_poly.type
_entity_poly.pdbx_seq_one_letter_code
_entity_poly.pdbx_strand_id
1 'polypeptide(L)'
;MKKVILSFTFMFAVIFSYTQTVITGTVKDNRNKTLQGVSITIIGTYDGGTSDSVGKFNFKTYEKGAFIIEAKILGYKTATQNIHINNEPLHIVFNLKEEISELTAVTVTAGSFEAGDKKRAATVLSALDVYTTGGANGDITSTVKTLPGAQQVGEQEGLFVRGGAGYETKQLIDGMVVNNPFYTGSPDIASRGRFAPNLFKGTIFSTGGYSALYGQALSSVLLLESIDLPERSEASASISTVFVGAGFQHLAKNKKSSLGINYGYTNLLPYFTVVKQKPDYFSVPEFNSAEANFRLKTKKNGIIKYYTNFTNSNLGLRNADIDSNVLKNAIDISNYNWYNNLTYKQNIGKGWKMQLGFSFSINKDKINTTIQDKNNNPTNTGISYIDSKNVDLTRKENLTVARVDIEKKISGINTIRFGTEYWYSFNKYQFYGNSLILKDNYNALFGETDVYITNNLAFKVGGRLEHNSIINKTNFAPRLSFAYKTGKGSQMSIAFGEFYQKPELLQIMDYSGGVKQTGYTKATHFLVNYIKKTSLQTFRVEVYYKKYNNLIKTFPDTTVAGNGYAKGIELFWRDKKTFKFIDYWVSYSYLDTKRDFLHYPTQIQPTFATPHTLSIVTKTFIVKWKTGFNVTYNFATGRPYYNIVLNNNTNQYEMKDEGKTIDYHNLGFSMNYLPNLGKQNAKTFIVLVASVTNVLNFNQIYGYRYSYNGLNKVAITPPARQFFFLGCFLSWGVDKTQDAINNNL
;
A
#
# COMPACT_ATOMS: atom_id res chain seq x y z
N MET A 1 79.03 54.97 -21.09
CA MET A 1 78.15 53.78 -20.97
C MET A 1 77.40 53.66 -19.63
N LYS A 2 77.79 54.33 -18.54
CA LYS A 2 77.09 54.24 -17.23
C LYS A 2 75.81 55.09 -17.06
N LYS A 3 75.54 56.08 -17.93
CA LYS A 3 74.33 56.95 -17.84
C LYS A 3 73.11 56.43 -18.62
N VAL A 4 73.30 55.56 -19.62
CA VAL A 4 72.19 55.03 -20.45
C VAL A 4 71.50 53.83 -19.77
N ILE A 5 72.23 53.05 -18.96
CA ILE A 5 71.69 51.92 -18.22
C ILE A 5 70.78 52.39 -17.06
N LEU A 6 71.10 53.53 -16.43
CA LEU A 6 70.26 54.08 -15.35
C LEU A 6 68.92 54.67 -15.86
N SER A 7 68.90 55.24 -17.07
CA SER A 7 67.65 55.67 -17.72
C SER A 7 66.78 54.50 -18.19
N PHE A 8 67.39 53.40 -18.66
CA PHE A 8 66.62 52.20 -19.05
C PHE A 8 66.06 51.43 -17.84
N THR A 9 66.70 51.55 -16.66
CA THR A 9 66.21 50.93 -15.42
C THR A 9 65.06 51.74 -14.78
N PHE A 10 65.04 53.06 -14.96
CA PHE A 10 63.94 53.92 -14.49
C PHE A 10 62.72 53.88 -15.42
N MET A 11 62.92 53.61 -16.73
CA MET A 11 61.83 53.51 -17.71
C MET A 11 61.10 52.15 -17.69
N PHE A 12 61.70 51.13 -17.05
CA PHE A 12 61.03 49.85 -16.75
C PHE A 12 60.31 49.82 -15.39
N ALA A 13 60.40 50.90 -14.59
CA ALA A 13 59.73 51.00 -13.29
C ALA A 13 58.31 51.58 -13.36
N VAL A 14 57.86 52.04 -14.54
CA VAL A 14 56.44 52.34 -14.80
C VAL A 14 55.74 51.05 -15.23
N ILE A 15 55.82 50.03 -14.39
CA ILE A 15 54.94 48.87 -14.51
C ILE A 15 53.58 49.35 -13.99
N PHE A 16 52.62 49.36 -14.91
CA PHE A 16 51.19 49.48 -14.69
C PHE A 16 50.77 49.15 -13.24
N SER A 17 50.54 50.18 -12.44
CA SER A 17 49.72 50.05 -11.24
C SER A 17 48.26 49.91 -11.70
N TYR A 18 47.88 48.73 -12.20
CA TYR A 18 46.48 48.37 -12.28
C TYR A 18 45.96 48.29 -10.85
N THR A 19 45.24 49.33 -10.42
CA THR A 19 44.59 49.39 -9.12
C THR A 19 43.54 48.28 -9.06
N GLN A 20 43.90 47.17 -8.40
CA GLN A 20 43.03 46.03 -8.19
C GLN A 20 42.04 46.42 -7.09
N THR A 21 40.74 46.33 -7.36
CA THR A 21 39.74 46.54 -6.31
C THR A 21 39.61 45.27 -5.50
N VAL A 22 39.76 45.36 -4.17
CA VAL A 22 39.60 44.24 -3.26
C VAL A 22 38.13 44.19 -2.82
N ILE A 23 37.48 43.04 -3.03
CA ILE A 23 36.12 42.80 -2.55
C ILE A 23 36.22 41.82 -1.39
N THR A 24 35.75 42.27 -0.22
CA THR A 24 35.66 41.47 1.00
C THR A 24 34.22 41.36 1.44
N GLY A 25 33.92 40.40 2.30
CA GLY A 25 32.58 40.31 2.83
C GLY A 25 32.32 39.11 3.71
N THR A 26 31.07 39.01 4.16
CA THR A 26 30.57 37.88 4.93
C THR A 26 29.29 37.34 4.34
N VAL A 27 29.13 36.03 4.38
CA VAL A 27 27.92 35.32 3.98
C VAL A 27 27.31 34.61 5.18
N LYS A 28 26.05 34.93 5.45
CA LYS A 28 25.23 34.30 6.49
C LYS A 28 23.90 33.85 5.92
N ASP A 29 23.20 32.98 6.64
CA ASP A 29 21.78 32.73 6.39
C ASP A 29 20.88 33.68 7.20
N ASN A 30 19.57 33.62 6.93
CA ASN A 30 18.57 34.41 7.66
C ASN A 30 18.44 34.05 9.16
N ARG A 31 19.16 33.04 9.65
CA ARG A 31 19.23 32.63 11.07
C ARG A 31 20.59 32.99 11.69
N ASN A 32 21.36 33.87 11.04
CA ASN A 32 22.70 34.30 11.44
C ASN A 32 23.76 33.19 11.46
N LYS A 33 23.49 32.03 10.85
CA LYS A 33 24.49 30.97 10.66
C LYS A 33 25.44 31.36 9.53
N THR A 34 26.74 31.30 9.78
CA THR A 34 27.77 31.51 8.76
C THR A 34 27.75 30.38 7.73
N LEU A 35 27.92 30.73 6.46
CA LEU A 35 27.88 29.77 5.36
C LEU A 35 29.28 29.61 4.75
N GLN A 36 29.85 28.41 4.88
CA GLN A 36 31.13 28.02 4.27
C GLN A 36 30.93 27.50 2.86
N GLY A 37 31.89 27.75 1.97
CA GLY A 37 31.91 27.18 0.62
C GLY A 37 30.91 27.84 -0.34
N VAL A 38 30.46 29.06 -0.03
CA VAL A 38 29.60 29.83 -0.93
C VAL A 38 30.46 30.37 -2.06
N SER A 39 30.02 30.18 -3.30
CA SER A 39 30.63 30.78 -4.47
C SER A 39 30.14 32.23 -4.59
N ILE A 40 31.05 33.19 -4.55
CA ILE A 40 30.77 34.61 -4.81
C ILE A 40 31.36 34.93 -6.18
N THR A 41 30.57 35.48 -7.09
CA THR A 41 31.00 35.74 -8.47
C THR A 41 30.43 37.06 -8.99
N ILE A 42 31.22 37.83 -9.72
CA ILE A 42 30.71 39.00 -10.44
C ILE A 42 30.13 38.50 -11.77
N ILE A 43 28.82 38.67 -11.97
CA ILE A 43 28.10 38.17 -13.14
C ILE A 43 28.69 38.80 -14.41
N GLY A 44 29.01 37.94 -15.40
CA GLY A 44 29.61 38.36 -16.67
C GLY A 44 31.14 38.36 -16.69
N THR A 45 31.79 37.94 -15.60
CA THR A 45 33.25 37.94 -15.46
C THR A 45 33.74 36.58 -14.91
N TYR A 46 35.06 36.38 -14.88
CA TYR A 46 35.68 35.24 -14.18
C TYR A 46 36.07 35.56 -12.73
N ASP A 47 35.83 36.79 -12.27
CA ASP A 47 36.26 37.27 -10.96
C ASP A 47 35.28 36.81 -9.88
N GLY A 48 35.84 36.19 -8.84
CA GLY A 48 35.07 35.64 -7.73
C GLY A 48 35.94 35.03 -6.64
N GLY A 49 35.27 34.60 -5.57
CA GLY A 49 35.89 33.98 -4.41
C GLY A 49 34.98 32.95 -3.77
N THR A 50 35.49 32.23 -2.77
CA THR A 50 34.70 31.27 -1.99
C THR A 50 34.73 31.66 -0.52
N SER A 51 33.62 31.50 0.20
CA SER A 51 33.58 31.77 1.64
C SER A 51 34.28 30.68 2.45
N ASP A 52 34.99 31.10 3.51
CA ASP A 52 35.70 30.23 4.45
C ASP A 52 34.77 29.63 5.53
N SER A 53 35.36 28.92 6.51
CA SER A 53 34.62 28.27 7.61
C SER A 53 33.85 29.22 8.51
N VAL A 54 34.22 30.51 8.55
CA VAL A 54 33.52 31.57 9.30
C VAL A 54 32.66 32.44 8.39
N GLY A 55 32.47 32.03 7.13
CA GLY A 55 31.63 32.69 6.14
C GLY A 55 32.24 33.97 5.56
N LYS A 56 33.53 34.24 5.75
CA LYS A 56 34.22 35.39 5.15
C LYS A 56 34.73 35.04 3.75
N PHE A 57 34.71 36.00 2.84
CA PHE A 57 35.31 35.87 1.51
C PHE A 57 36.16 37.08 1.16
N ASN A 58 37.14 36.87 0.29
CA ASN A 58 38.02 37.92 -0.22
C ASN A 58 38.51 37.52 -1.62
N PHE A 59 38.39 38.41 -2.59
CA PHE A 59 39.01 38.27 -3.90
C PHE A 59 39.29 39.66 -4.51
N LYS A 60 40.10 39.68 -5.56
CA LYS A 60 40.48 40.90 -6.27
C LYS A 60 39.86 40.91 -7.66
N THR A 61 39.49 42.08 -8.13
CA THR A 61 38.95 42.30 -9.48
C THR A 61 39.61 43.50 -10.14
N TYR A 62 39.72 43.44 -11.47
CA TYR A 62 40.23 44.53 -12.32
C TYR A 62 39.11 45.27 -13.06
N GLU A 63 37.87 44.81 -12.91
CA GLU A 63 36.69 45.36 -13.55
C GLU A 63 36.33 46.74 -12.98
N LYS A 64 35.72 47.60 -13.80
CA LYS A 64 35.31 48.96 -13.40
C LYS A 64 33.90 49.28 -13.88
N GLY A 65 33.12 49.98 -13.06
CA GLY A 65 31.75 50.36 -13.38
C GLY A 65 30.70 49.55 -12.62
N ALA A 66 29.46 49.53 -13.13
CA ALA A 66 28.33 48.89 -12.48
C ALA A 66 28.22 47.41 -12.85
N PHE A 67 28.20 46.54 -11.83
CA PHE A 67 28.09 45.09 -11.98
C PHE A 67 27.07 44.52 -11.00
N ILE A 68 26.69 43.26 -11.24
CA ILE A 68 25.93 42.46 -10.29
C ILE A 68 26.86 41.41 -9.72
N ILE A 69 26.94 41.34 -8.39
CA ILE A 69 27.62 40.27 -7.69
C ILE A 69 26.58 39.25 -7.20
N GLU A 70 26.88 37.96 -7.36
CA GLU A 70 26.03 36.88 -6.89
C GLU A 70 26.74 36.01 -5.86
N ALA A 71 25.97 35.53 -4.88
CA ALA A 71 26.39 34.51 -3.92
C ALA A 71 25.52 33.26 -4.09
N LYS A 72 26.16 32.11 -4.33
CA LYS A 72 25.49 30.85 -4.67
C LYS A 72 26.10 29.67 -3.91
N ILE A 73 25.23 28.87 -3.32
CA ILE A 73 25.59 27.60 -2.67
C ILE A 73 24.41 26.63 -2.77
N LEU A 74 24.69 25.33 -2.81
CA LEU A 74 23.66 24.30 -2.85
C LEU A 74 22.75 24.39 -1.61
N GLY A 75 21.43 24.37 -1.82
CA GLY A 75 20.43 24.40 -0.75
C GLY A 75 20.01 25.81 -0.29
N TYR A 76 20.48 26.86 -0.96
CA TYR A 76 20.08 28.25 -0.72
C TYR A 76 19.73 28.95 -2.03
N LYS A 77 18.82 29.91 -1.97
CA LYS A 77 18.51 30.79 -3.11
C LYS A 77 19.71 31.67 -3.41
N THR A 78 20.05 31.80 -4.69
CA THR A 78 21.06 32.77 -5.16
C THR A 78 20.66 34.16 -4.69
N ALA A 79 21.60 34.86 -4.03
CA ALA A 79 21.44 36.25 -3.63
C ALA A 79 22.26 37.12 -4.58
N THR A 80 21.66 38.19 -5.09
CA THR A 80 22.32 39.16 -5.98
C THR A 80 22.33 40.54 -5.36
N GLN A 81 23.40 41.31 -5.59
CA GLN A 81 23.49 42.72 -5.21
C GLN A 81 24.12 43.52 -6.35
N ASN A 82 23.61 44.73 -6.57
CA ASN A 82 24.25 45.67 -7.49
C ASN A 82 25.44 46.30 -6.78
N ILE A 83 26.60 46.31 -7.46
CA ILE A 83 27.84 46.90 -6.96
C ILE A 83 28.40 47.86 -8.00
N HIS A 84 29.13 48.87 -7.53
CA HIS A 84 29.84 49.81 -8.39
C HIS A 84 31.31 49.82 -7.98
N ILE A 85 32.18 49.47 -8.93
CA ILE A 85 33.59 49.18 -8.66
C ILE A 85 34.43 50.40 -9.08
N ASN A 86 34.88 51.17 -8.09
CA ASN A 86 35.54 52.48 -8.27
C ASN A 86 36.92 52.57 -7.58
N ASN A 87 37.81 51.59 -7.79
CA ASN A 87 39.18 51.55 -7.23
C ASN A 87 39.29 51.57 -5.69
N GLU A 88 38.19 51.63 -4.95
CA GLU A 88 38.12 51.54 -3.49
C GLU A 88 37.70 50.14 -3.03
N PRO A 89 38.22 49.63 -1.90
CA PRO A 89 37.80 48.35 -1.34
C PRO A 89 36.28 48.31 -1.06
N LEU A 90 35.62 47.24 -1.48
CA LEU A 90 34.20 47.02 -1.23
C LEU A 90 34.01 45.96 -0.14
N HIS A 91 33.11 46.23 0.79
CA HIS A 91 32.68 45.26 1.81
C HIS A 91 31.21 44.89 1.60
N ILE A 92 30.93 43.61 1.36
CA ILE A 92 29.62 43.12 0.95
C ILE A 92 29.11 42.08 1.95
N VAL A 93 27.84 42.21 2.35
CA VAL A 93 27.20 41.25 3.25
C VAL A 93 26.07 40.56 2.50
N PHE A 94 26.18 39.24 2.36
CA PHE A 94 25.12 38.42 1.78
C PHE A 94 24.34 37.69 2.87
N ASN A 95 23.01 37.83 2.83
CA ASN A 95 22.07 37.03 3.63
C ASN A 95 21.31 36.08 2.70
N LEU A 96 21.72 34.81 2.67
CA LEU A 96 21.09 33.80 1.81
C LEU A 96 19.86 33.20 2.48
N LYS A 97 18.79 33.08 1.70
CA LYS A 97 17.57 32.38 2.14
C LYS A 97 17.70 30.90 1.79
N GLU A 98 17.54 30.02 2.78
CA GLU A 98 17.53 28.57 2.54
C GLU A 98 16.46 28.21 1.50
N GLU A 99 16.82 27.36 0.55
CA GLU A 99 15.91 26.88 -0.48
C GLU A 99 15.28 25.57 -0.03
N ILE A 100 13.95 25.51 -0.10
CA ILE A 100 13.22 24.29 0.23
C ILE A 100 13.28 23.35 -0.98
N SER A 101 13.94 22.20 -0.81
CA SER A 101 14.16 21.22 -1.89
C SER A 101 13.47 19.88 -1.60
N GLU A 102 13.00 19.21 -2.64
CA GLU A 102 12.36 17.88 -2.54
C GLU A 102 13.31 16.83 -1.95
N LEU A 103 14.63 17.01 -2.09
CA LEU A 103 15.64 16.08 -1.55
C LEU A 103 15.94 16.33 -0.07
N THR A 104 15.71 17.54 0.44
CA THR A 104 16.03 17.90 1.83
C THR A 104 14.82 18.25 2.69
N ALA A 105 13.62 18.42 2.15
CA ALA A 105 12.43 18.74 2.94
C ALA A 105 11.94 17.54 3.75
N VAL A 106 11.17 17.79 4.81
CA VAL A 106 10.43 16.77 5.56
C VAL A 106 9.40 16.11 4.65
N THR A 107 8.85 14.94 5.00
CA THR A 107 7.77 14.33 4.21
C THR A 107 6.53 14.22 5.08
N VAL A 108 5.39 14.67 4.56
CA VAL A 108 4.12 14.61 5.29
C VAL A 108 3.44 13.28 5.03
N THR A 109 3.85 12.26 5.77
CA THR A 109 3.30 10.91 5.73
C THR A 109 3.04 10.46 7.16
N ALA A 110 1.77 10.50 7.56
CA ALA A 110 1.32 10.08 8.87
C ALA A 110 0.37 8.91 8.67
N GLY A 111 0.60 7.80 9.39
CA GLY A 111 -0.11 6.54 9.18
C GLY A 111 0.23 5.80 7.87
N SER A 112 0.71 6.50 6.84
CA SER A 112 1.19 5.89 5.61
C SER A 112 2.68 5.53 5.67
N PHE A 113 3.04 4.33 5.20
CA PHE A 113 4.40 4.01 4.81
C PHE A 113 4.72 4.63 3.43
N GLU A 114 4.33 5.88 3.22
CA GLU A 114 4.62 6.62 1.99
C GLU A 114 5.95 7.36 2.13
N ALA A 115 6.66 7.45 1.02
CA ALA A 115 7.69 8.46 0.82
C ALA A 115 7.31 9.25 -0.44
N GLY A 116 7.23 10.57 -0.32
CA GLY A 116 6.87 11.46 -1.42
C GLY A 116 7.83 11.32 -2.60
N ASP A 117 7.23 11.26 -3.79
CA ASP A 117 7.82 11.21 -5.14
C ASP A 117 9.00 10.24 -5.39
N LYS A 118 9.04 9.72 -6.64
CA LYS A 118 9.87 8.62 -7.15
C LYS A 118 11.37 8.56 -6.76
N LYS A 119 11.95 9.63 -6.19
CA LYS A 119 13.35 9.69 -5.73
C LYS A 119 13.57 9.32 -4.26
N ARG A 120 12.51 9.17 -3.45
CA ARG A 120 12.60 8.79 -2.02
C ARG A 120 11.91 7.47 -1.68
N ALA A 121 11.37 6.77 -2.67
CA ALA A 121 10.62 5.52 -2.53
C ALA A 121 11.37 4.50 -1.67
N ALA A 122 11.02 4.39 -0.38
CA ALA A 122 10.85 3.06 0.16
C ALA A 122 9.37 2.80 0.01
N THR A 123 9.02 2.09 -1.04
CA THR A 123 7.80 1.28 -1.05
C THR A 123 7.84 0.41 0.20
N VAL A 124 6.71 0.20 0.86
CA VAL A 124 6.70 -0.60 2.12
C VAL A 124 7.25 -2.00 1.85
N LEU A 125 6.79 -2.54 0.72
CA LEU A 125 7.20 -3.81 0.17
C LEU A 125 7.42 -3.62 -1.33
N SER A 126 8.60 -4.02 -1.80
CA SER A 126 8.85 -4.22 -3.23
C SER A 126 8.15 -5.49 -3.73
N ALA A 127 7.99 -5.65 -5.05
CA ALA A 127 7.52 -6.92 -5.62
C ALA A 127 8.38 -8.10 -5.16
N LEU A 128 9.69 -7.89 -5.06
CA LEU A 128 10.61 -8.88 -4.55
C LEU A 128 10.36 -9.20 -3.08
N ASP A 129 10.03 -8.21 -2.25
CA ASP A 129 9.69 -8.45 -0.86
C ASP A 129 8.49 -9.39 -0.72
N VAL A 130 7.49 -9.26 -1.59
CA VAL A 130 6.30 -10.12 -1.64
C VAL A 130 6.65 -11.56 -2.04
N TYR A 131 7.52 -11.76 -3.03
CA TYR A 131 7.94 -13.10 -3.45
C TYR A 131 8.84 -13.82 -2.43
N THR A 132 9.65 -13.05 -1.70
CA THR A 132 10.68 -13.60 -0.78
C THR A 132 10.24 -13.64 0.67
N THR A 133 9.02 -13.20 1.00
CA THR A 133 8.50 -13.38 2.36
C THR A 133 8.05 -14.83 2.54
N GLY A 134 8.74 -15.57 3.41
CA GLY A 134 8.46 -16.98 3.69
C GLY A 134 7.00 -17.20 4.11
N GLY A 135 6.34 -18.22 3.54
CA GLY A 135 4.94 -18.56 3.84
C GLY A 135 3.88 -17.62 3.24
N ALA A 136 4.25 -16.51 2.59
CA ALA A 136 3.28 -15.61 1.92
C ALA A 136 2.91 -16.06 0.49
N ASN A 137 3.63 -17.04 -0.06
CA ASN A 137 3.35 -17.69 -1.36
C ASN A 137 3.16 -16.71 -2.55
N GLY A 138 3.82 -15.54 -2.49
CA GLY A 138 3.72 -14.50 -3.50
C GLY A 138 2.39 -13.74 -3.52
N ASP A 139 1.64 -13.73 -2.41
CA ASP A 139 0.42 -12.95 -2.24
C ASP A 139 0.72 -11.62 -1.52
N ILE A 140 0.24 -10.51 -2.11
CA ILE A 140 0.49 -9.15 -1.62
C ILE A 140 -0.13 -8.96 -0.23
N THR A 141 -1.39 -9.35 -0.07
CA THR A 141 -2.13 -9.18 1.20
C THR A 141 -1.48 -9.99 2.32
N SER A 142 -1.07 -11.23 2.04
CA SER A 142 -0.37 -12.11 2.97
C SER A 142 0.97 -11.56 3.41
N THR A 143 1.69 -10.87 2.51
CA THR A 143 2.92 -10.17 2.87
C THR A 143 2.65 -8.93 3.72
N VAL A 144 1.60 -8.15 3.38
CA VAL A 144 1.18 -6.97 4.15
C VAL A 144 0.77 -7.34 5.57
N LYS A 145 0.26 -8.57 5.81
CA LYS A 145 0.02 -9.10 7.17
C LYS A 145 1.27 -9.17 8.06
N THR A 146 2.48 -9.07 7.49
CA THR A 146 3.74 -8.99 8.27
C THR A 146 4.11 -7.57 8.69
N LEU A 147 3.32 -6.57 8.30
CA LEU A 147 3.51 -5.18 8.68
C LEU A 147 2.65 -4.83 9.91
N PRO A 148 3.06 -3.81 10.70
CA PRO A 148 2.28 -3.40 11.86
C PRO A 148 0.86 -2.98 11.51
N GLY A 149 -0.05 -3.19 12.47
CA GLY A 149 -1.46 -2.86 12.37
C GLY A 149 -2.33 -3.89 11.66
N ALA A 150 -1.74 -4.81 10.88
CA ALA A 150 -2.45 -5.88 10.20
C ALA A 150 -2.70 -7.11 11.10
N GLN A 151 -3.83 -7.78 10.92
CA GLN A 151 -4.27 -8.92 11.73
C GLN A 151 -4.09 -10.26 11.00
N GLN A 152 -3.79 -11.32 11.78
CA GLN A 152 -3.66 -12.69 11.28
C GLN A 152 -5.05 -13.36 11.18
N VAL A 153 -5.80 -13.00 10.14
CA VAL A 153 -7.12 -13.58 9.82
C VAL A 153 -6.96 -14.57 8.66
N GLY A 154 -7.43 -15.81 8.84
CA GLY A 154 -7.30 -16.90 7.86
C GLY A 154 -8.62 -17.49 7.37
N GLU A 155 -9.73 -17.09 8.00
CA GLU A 155 -11.08 -17.60 7.79
C GLU A 155 -11.99 -16.61 7.04
N GLN A 156 -11.50 -15.41 6.73
CA GLN A 156 -12.21 -14.37 5.98
C GLN A 156 -11.26 -13.68 4.99
N GLU A 157 -11.79 -13.31 3.82
CA GLU A 157 -11.09 -12.50 2.84
C GLU A 157 -10.95 -11.04 3.29
N GLY A 158 -9.97 -10.32 2.70
CA GLY A 158 -9.71 -8.91 3.03
C GLY A 158 -8.47 -8.68 3.87
N LEU A 159 -8.23 -7.40 4.15
CA LEU A 159 -7.11 -6.93 4.96
C LEU A 159 -7.64 -6.23 6.21
N PHE A 160 -7.46 -6.88 7.36
CA PHE A 160 -7.97 -6.43 8.65
C PHE A 160 -6.90 -5.58 9.34
N VAL A 161 -7.21 -4.32 9.60
CA VAL A 161 -6.25 -3.32 10.09
C VAL A 161 -6.84 -2.60 11.28
N ARG A 162 -6.08 -2.50 12.39
CA ARG A 162 -6.44 -1.71 13.59
C ARG A 162 -7.88 -1.92 14.08
N GLY A 163 -8.28 -3.18 14.22
CA GLY A 163 -9.63 -3.55 14.69
C GLY A 163 -10.76 -3.28 13.68
N GLY A 164 -10.41 -2.93 12.44
CA GLY A 164 -11.36 -2.81 11.33
C GLY A 164 -11.57 -4.13 10.58
N ALA A 165 -12.77 -4.31 10.03
CA ALA A 165 -13.14 -5.45 9.20
C ALA A 165 -12.47 -5.37 7.81
N GLY A 166 -12.38 -6.50 7.10
CA GLY A 166 -11.70 -6.59 5.80
C GLY A 166 -12.23 -5.59 4.74
N TYR A 167 -13.54 -5.33 4.73
CA TYR A 167 -14.21 -4.40 3.80
C TYR A 167 -13.98 -2.92 4.14
N GLU A 168 -13.45 -2.61 5.33
CA GLU A 168 -13.07 -1.27 5.79
C GLU A 168 -11.68 -0.85 5.28
N THR A 169 -10.98 -1.75 4.58
CA THR A 169 -9.73 -1.50 3.89
C THR A 169 -9.94 -1.52 2.39
N LYS A 170 -9.52 -0.46 1.68
CA LYS A 170 -9.67 -0.39 0.21
C LYS A 170 -8.34 -0.61 -0.49
N GLN A 171 -8.39 -1.41 -1.57
CA GLN A 171 -7.25 -1.63 -2.47
C GLN A 171 -7.42 -0.79 -3.73
N LEU A 172 -6.34 -0.15 -4.17
CA LEU A 172 -6.33 0.69 -5.36
C LEU A 172 -5.16 0.34 -6.26
N ILE A 173 -5.37 0.43 -7.57
CA ILE A 173 -4.30 0.33 -8.58
C ILE A 173 -4.17 1.68 -9.28
N ASP A 174 -2.99 2.30 -9.21
CA ASP A 174 -2.72 3.62 -9.77
C ASP A 174 -3.71 4.72 -9.33
N GLY A 175 -4.28 4.59 -8.12
CA GLY A 175 -5.26 5.51 -7.54
C GLY A 175 -6.72 5.23 -7.89
N MET A 176 -7.00 4.16 -8.65
CA MET A 176 -8.35 3.69 -8.97
C MET A 176 -8.75 2.54 -8.05
N VAL A 177 -9.96 2.59 -7.48
CA VAL A 177 -10.47 1.53 -6.60
C VAL A 177 -10.63 0.23 -7.37
N VAL A 178 -10.23 -0.87 -6.73
CA VAL A 178 -10.46 -2.21 -7.22
C VAL A 178 -11.67 -2.81 -6.50
N ASN A 179 -12.70 -3.15 -7.27
CA ASN A 179 -13.81 -3.94 -6.75
C ASN A 179 -13.42 -5.43 -6.68
N ASN A 180 -13.79 -6.13 -5.60
CA ASN A 180 -13.49 -7.56 -5.39
C ASN A 180 -12.01 -7.96 -5.67
N PRO A 181 -11.02 -7.40 -4.93
CA PRO A 181 -9.60 -7.66 -5.19
C PRO A 181 -9.14 -9.10 -4.91
N PHE A 182 -10.01 -9.94 -4.33
CA PHE A 182 -9.79 -11.35 -4.00
C PHE A 182 -10.70 -12.26 -4.82
N TYR A 183 -10.30 -13.51 -5.01
CA TYR A 183 -11.21 -14.58 -5.45
C TYR A 183 -12.35 -14.72 -4.44
N THR A 184 -13.53 -15.19 -4.88
CA THR A 184 -14.64 -15.39 -3.95
C THR A 184 -14.30 -16.51 -2.97
N GLY A 185 -14.19 -16.18 -1.68
CA GLY A 185 -13.93 -17.15 -0.62
C GLY A 185 -15.13 -18.04 -0.32
N SER A 186 -14.86 -19.17 0.33
CA SER A 186 -15.91 -20.00 0.96
C SER A 186 -15.97 -19.69 2.46
N PRO A 187 -17.09 -19.98 3.15
CA PRO A 187 -17.18 -19.80 4.59
C PRO A 187 -15.99 -20.48 5.29
N ASP A 188 -15.35 -19.76 6.21
CA ASP A 188 -14.19 -20.17 7.00
C ASP A 188 -12.85 -20.32 6.26
N ILE A 189 -12.80 -20.02 4.96
CA ILE A 189 -11.57 -20.16 4.17
C ILE A 189 -11.33 -18.86 3.41
N ALA A 190 -10.30 -18.12 3.81
CA ALA A 190 -9.86 -16.95 3.08
C ALA A 190 -9.37 -17.30 1.66
N SER A 191 -9.65 -16.41 0.71
CA SER A 191 -9.21 -16.50 -0.67
C SER A 191 -7.93 -15.69 -0.92
N ARG A 192 -7.25 -16.00 -2.02
CA ARG A 192 -6.04 -15.30 -2.48
C ARG A 192 -6.40 -13.98 -3.20
N GLY A 193 -5.48 -13.01 -3.20
CA GLY A 193 -5.56 -11.83 -4.06
C GLY A 193 -5.43 -12.18 -5.55
N ARG A 194 -6.07 -11.39 -6.43
CA ARG A 194 -6.09 -11.64 -7.88
C ARG A 194 -4.86 -11.15 -8.64
N PHE A 195 -4.13 -10.17 -8.09
CA PHE A 195 -3.08 -9.45 -8.81
C PHE A 195 -1.68 -9.97 -8.51
N ALA A 196 -0.90 -10.18 -9.56
CA ALA A 196 0.49 -10.60 -9.45
C ALA A 196 1.42 -9.45 -8.95
N PRO A 197 2.36 -9.71 -8.02
CA PRO A 197 3.25 -8.68 -7.48
C PRO A 197 4.13 -7.98 -8.54
N ASN A 198 4.57 -8.70 -9.57
CA ASN A 198 5.44 -8.19 -10.64
C ASN A 198 4.81 -7.09 -11.51
N LEU A 199 3.49 -6.89 -11.44
CA LEU A 199 2.80 -5.78 -12.11
C LEU A 199 3.12 -4.43 -11.46
N PHE A 200 3.55 -4.46 -10.21
CA PHE A 200 3.70 -3.28 -9.37
C PHE A 200 5.16 -3.00 -9.06
N LYS A 201 5.59 -1.75 -9.24
CA LYS A 201 6.90 -1.28 -8.79
C LYS A 201 6.91 -1.03 -7.28
N GLY A 202 5.74 -0.96 -6.66
CA GLY A 202 5.60 -0.57 -5.27
C GLY A 202 4.21 -0.81 -4.72
N THR A 203 4.18 -1.14 -3.42
CA THR A 203 2.98 -1.11 -2.60
C THR A 203 3.12 -0.03 -1.55
N ILE A 204 2.03 0.69 -1.33
CA ILE A 204 1.88 1.72 -0.30
C ILE A 204 0.77 1.25 0.63
N PHE A 205 1.10 1.05 1.89
CA PHE A 205 0.17 0.63 2.92
C PHE A 205 -0.02 1.78 3.91
N SER A 206 -1.26 2.23 4.07
CA SER A 206 -1.63 3.27 5.02
C SER A 206 -2.64 2.76 6.03
N THR A 207 -2.20 2.65 7.28
CA THR A 207 -2.99 2.12 8.41
C THR A 207 -3.89 3.20 9.05
N GLY A 208 -3.96 4.39 8.46
CA GLY A 208 -4.80 5.51 8.90
C GLY A 208 -4.23 6.85 8.42
N GLY A 209 -4.97 7.95 8.56
CA GLY A 209 -4.44 9.28 8.23
C GLY A 209 -4.12 9.49 6.73
N TYR A 210 -4.66 8.67 5.83
CA TYR A 210 -4.40 8.76 4.39
C TYR A 210 -5.00 10.01 3.75
N SER A 211 -4.43 10.40 2.61
CA SER A 211 -4.76 11.62 1.86
C SER A 211 -6.22 11.72 1.44
N ALA A 212 -6.78 12.95 1.45
CA ALA A 212 -8.16 13.30 1.04
C ALA A 212 -8.54 12.80 -0.38
N LEU A 213 -7.52 12.49 -1.18
CA LEU A 213 -7.61 11.83 -2.47
C LEU A 213 -8.31 10.46 -2.42
N TYR A 214 -8.38 9.80 -1.26
CA TYR A 214 -8.99 8.48 -1.09
C TYR A 214 -10.10 8.51 -0.03
N GLY A 215 -11.21 7.82 -0.30
CA GLY A 215 -12.39 7.74 0.56
C GLY A 215 -13.00 6.34 0.58
N GLN A 216 -14.20 6.22 1.17
CA GLN A 216 -14.95 4.95 1.28
C GLN A 216 -14.16 3.82 1.96
N ALA A 217 -13.27 4.16 2.89
CA ALA A 217 -12.55 3.24 3.74
C ALA A 217 -12.64 3.79 5.17
N LEU A 218 -12.84 2.94 6.16
CA LEU A 218 -12.77 3.37 7.57
C LEU A 218 -11.43 3.04 8.22
N SER A 219 -10.65 2.08 7.70
CA SER A 219 -9.45 1.60 8.37
C SER A 219 -8.17 1.91 7.62
N SER A 220 -8.08 1.47 6.37
CA SER A 220 -6.80 1.44 5.67
C SER A 220 -6.96 1.59 4.17
N VAL A 221 -5.88 2.03 3.53
CA VAL A 221 -5.73 2.06 2.08
C VAL A 221 -4.46 1.29 1.68
N LEU A 222 -4.60 0.36 0.74
CA LEU A 222 -3.49 -0.33 0.08
C LEU A 222 -3.43 0.12 -1.37
N LEU A 223 -2.45 0.97 -1.69
CA LEU A 223 -2.23 1.49 -3.03
C LEU A 223 -1.12 0.70 -3.72
N LEU A 224 -1.44 0.13 -4.88
CA LEU A 224 -0.54 -0.61 -5.75
C LEU A 224 -0.17 0.27 -6.94
N GLU A 225 1.11 0.62 -7.07
CA GLU A 225 1.59 1.42 -8.21
C GLU A 225 2.12 0.52 -9.32
N SER A 226 1.52 0.59 -10.50
CA SER A 226 1.96 -0.22 -11.63
C SER A 226 3.32 0.25 -12.15
N ILE A 227 4.09 -0.67 -12.73
CA ILE A 227 5.35 -0.33 -13.43
C ILE A 227 5.07 0.66 -14.59
N ASP A 228 6.03 1.53 -14.91
CA ASP A 228 5.84 2.56 -15.95
C ASP A 228 6.15 2.03 -17.36
N LEU A 229 7.37 1.55 -17.61
CA LEU A 229 7.72 0.75 -18.77
C LEU A 229 8.64 -0.37 -18.28
N PRO A 230 8.57 -1.57 -18.86
CA PRO A 230 9.57 -2.60 -18.61
C PRO A 230 10.94 -2.12 -19.12
N GLU A 231 12.02 -2.64 -18.54
CA GLU A 231 13.38 -2.27 -18.97
C GLU A 231 13.72 -2.79 -20.37
N ARG A 232 13.18 -3.97 -20.70
CA ARG A 232 13.38 -4.67 -21.97
C ARG A 232 12.25 -5.68 -22.21
N SER A 233 12.20 -6.25 -23.40
CA SER A 233 11.25 -7.31 -23.72
C SER A 233 11.60 -8.60 -22.97
N GLU A 234 10.59 -9.29 -22.48
CA GLU A 234 10.70 -10.51 -21.69
C GLU A 234 9.67 -11.52 -22.17
N ALA A 235 10.07 -12.76 -22.43
CA ALA A 235 9.15 -13.89 -22.37
C ALA A 235 9.33 -14.58 -21.02
N SER A 236 8.27 -15.10 -20.43
CA SER A 236 8.32 -15.79 -19.15
C SER A 236 7.47 -17.04 -19.16
N ALA A 237 7.90 -18.04 -18.40
CA ALA A 237 7.14 -19.24 -18.12
C ALA A 237 7.31 -19.61 -16.65
N SER A 238 6.29 -20.25 -16.10
CA SER A 238 6.25 -20.68 -14.71
C SER A 238 5.59 -22.04 -14.65
N ILE A 239 6.21 -22.95 -13.91
CA ILE A 239 5.69 -24.27 -13.62
C ILE A 239 5.88 -24.54 -12.13
N SER A 240 4.87 -25.06 -11.48
CA SER A 240 4.91 -25.36 -10.06
C SER A 240 4.01 -26.53 -9.70
N THR A 241 4.03 -26.94 -8.43
CA THR A 241 3.16 -27.99 -7.89
C THR A 241 1.68 -27.64 -7.90
N VAL A 242 1.31 -26.37 -8.11
CA VAL A 242 -0.08 -25.92 -8.04
C VAL A 242 -0.54 -25.12 -9.26
N PHE A 243 0.38 -24.53 -10.02
CA PHE A 243 0.04 -23.74 -11.20
C PHE A 243 1.09 -23.81 -12.30
N VAL A 244 0.64 -23.55 -13.52
CA VAL A 244 1.46 -23.26 -14.70
C VAL A 244 1.07 -21.90 -15.25
N GLY A 245 1.99 -21.23 -15.92
CA GLY A 245 1.71 -19.95 -16.54
C GLY A 245 2.78 -19.53 -17.53
N ALA A 246 2.40 -18.67 -18.45
CA ALA A 246 3.29 -18.10 -19.45
C ALA A 246 2.93 -16.64 -19.69
N GLY A 247 3.91 -15.86 -20.11
CA GLY A 247 3.71 -14.45 -20.34
C GLY A 247 4.73 -13.87 -21.29
N PHE A 248 4.37 -12.75 -21.88
CA PHE A 248 5.22 -12.01 -22.78
C PHE A 248 5.03 -10.52 -22.54
N GLN A 249 6.13 -9.79 -22.50
CA GLN A 249 6.17 -8.35 -22.40
C GLN A 249 7.08 -7.84 -23.52
N HIS A 250 6.55 -7.01 -24.41
CA HIS A 250 7.29 -6.34 -25.46
C HIS A 250 7.51 -4.87 -25.11
N LEU A 251 8.76 -4.41 -25.21
CA LEU A 251 9.11 -2.99 -25.22
C LEU A 251 9.44 -2.57 -26.66
N ALA A 252 8.74 -1.57 -27.18
CA ALA A 252 9.01 -1.05 -28.51
C ALA A 252 10.44 -0.51 -28.62
N LYS A 253 11.06 -0.63 -29.81
CA LYS A 253 12.45 -0.21 -30.06
C LYS A 253 12.74 1.25 -29.65
N ASN A 254 11.75 2.13 -29.80
CA ASN A 254 11.85 3.54 -29.42
C ASN A 254 11.73 3.80 -27.90
N LYS A 255 11.51 2.77 -27.07
CA LYS A 255 11.29 2.83 -25.62
C LYS A 255 10.15 3.78 -25.20
N LYS A 256 9.15 3.97 -26.06
CA LYS A 256 7.97 4.81 -25.80
C LYS A 256 6.69 4.02 -25.59
N SER A 257 6.63 2.75 -25.97
CA SER A 257 5.45 1.92 -25.70
C SER A 257 5.82 0.50 -25.29
N SER A 258 4.92 -0.14 -24.54
CA SER A 258 5.03 -1.56 -24.20
C SER A 258 3.66 -2.24 -24.22
N LEU A 259 3.64 -3.51 -24.63
CA LEU A 259 2.48 -4.40 -24.55
C LEU A 259 2.90 -5.63 -23.74
N GLY A 260 2.05 -6.11 -22.86
CA GLY A 260 2.29 -7.37 -22.15
C GLY A 260 1.02 -8.20 -22.01
N ILE A 261 1.16 -9.51 -22.03
CA ILE A 261 0.09 -10.50 -21.88
C ILE A 261 0.63 -11.60 -20.98
N ASN A 262 -0.13 -12.01 -19.97
CA ASN A 262 0.17 -13.16 -19.13
C ASN A 262 -1.07 -14.07 -19.03
N TYR A 263 -0.85 -15.37 -18.98
CA TYR A 263 -1.88 -16.35 -18.70
C TYR A 263 -1.37 -17.34 -17.65
N GLY A 264 -2.22 -17.67 -16.69
CA GLY A 264 -1.93 -18.61 -15.62
C GLY A 264 -3.12 -19.55 -15.39
N TYR A 265 -2.80 -20.81 -15.15
CA TYR A 265 -3.75 -21.87 -14.82
C TYR A 265 -3.31 -22.56 -13.54
N THR A 266 -4.18 -22.57 -12.53
CA THR A 266 -3.96 -23.23 -11.24
C THR A 266 -4.94 -24.37 -11.10
N ASN A 267 -4.45 -25.56 -10.76
CA ASN A 267 -5.26 -26.72 -10.47
C ASN A 267 -4.67 -27.44 -9.25
N LEU A 268 -5.43 -27.46 -8.14
CA LEU A 268 -4.95 -28.03 -6.88
C LEU A 268 -5.15 -29.54 -6.78
N LEU A 269 -5.74 -30.21 -7.78
CA LEU A 269 -5.98 -31.66 -7.75
C LEU A 269 -4.70 -32.46 -7.52
N PRO A 270 -3.60 -32.27 -8.27
CA PRO A 270 -2.36 -33.02 -8.03
C PRO A 270 -1.76 -32.74 -6.65
N TYR A 271 -1.99 -31.55 -6.10
CA TYR A 271 -1.49 -31.19 -4.78
C TYR A 271 -2.30 -31.86 -3.66
N PHE A 272 -3.63 -31.90 -3.78
CA PHE A 272 -4.52 -32.49 -2.78
C PHE A 272 -4.44 -34.02 -2.70
N THR A 273 -3.94 -34.70 -3.74
CA THR A 273 -3.65 -36.15 -3.65
C THR A 273 -2.55 -36.44 -2.64
N VAL A 274 -1.54 -35.57 -2.56
CA VAL A 274 -0.37 -35.68 -1.67
C VAL A 274 -0.65 -35.06 -0.29
N VAL A 275 -1.17 -33.83 -0.25
CA VAL A 275 -1.46 -33.11 0.99
C VAL A 275 -2.96 -33.11 1.24
N LYS A 276 -3.40 -33.99 2.16
CA LYS A 276 -4.81 -34.12 2.50
C LYS A 276 -5.36 -32.84 3.14
N GLN A 277 -6.53 -32.45 2.66
CA GLN A 277 -7.28 -31.32 3.21
C GLN A 277 -8.34 -31.83 4.20
N LYS A 278 -8.72 -30.98 5.17
CA LYS A 278 -9.77 -31.28 6.15
C LYS A 278 -11.17 -31.26 5.52
N PRO A 279 -11.57 -30.25 4.71
CA PRO A 279 -12.81 -30.32 3.96
C PRO A 279 -12.75 -31.39 2.87
N ASP A 280 -13.90 -32.02 2.58
CA ASP A 280 -14.04 -32.89 1.42
C ASP A 280 -14.32 -32.04 0.17
N TYR A 281 -13.35 -31.96 -0.75
CA TYR A 281 -13.48 -31.20 -1.99
C TYR A 281 -14.02 -32.08 -3.11
N PHE A 282 -15.23 -31.79 -3.57
CA PHE A 282 -15.85 -32.48 -4.70
C PHE A 282 -15.66 -31.74 -6.03
N SER A 283 -15.34 -30.45 -5.96
CA SER A 283 -14.80 -29.67 -7.06
C SER A 283 -13.55 -28.97 -6.54
N VAL A 284 -12.39 -29.58 -6.85
CA VAL A 284 -11.10 -29.10 -6.35
C VAL A 284 -10.80 -27.71 -6.93
N PRO A 285 -10.24 -26.76 -6.15
CA PRO A 285 -10.04 -25.40 -6.62
C PRO A 285 -9.25 -25.31 -7.92
N GLU A 286 -9.86 -24.64 -8.88
CA GLU A 286 -9.30 -24.38 -10.20
C GLU A 286 -9.42 -22.88 -10.49
N PHE A 287 -8.33 -22.27 -10.98
CA PHE A 287 -8.28 -20.84 -11.29
C PHE A 287 -7.66 -20.61 -12.65
N ASN A 288 -8.32 -19.79 -13.45
CA ASN A 288 -7.79 -19.24 -14.69
C ASN A 288 -7.56 -17.74 -14.49
N SER A 289 -6.40 -17.23 -14.86
CA SER A 289 -6.07 -15.80 -14.85
C SER A 289 -5.46 -15.41 -16.18
N ALA A 290 -6.04 -14.41 -16.84
CA ALA A 290 -5.47 -13.79 -18.03
C ALA A 290 -5.31 -12.29 -17.79
N GLU A 291 -4.13 -11.76 -18.07
CA GLU A 291 -3.79 -10.37 -17.85
C GLU A 291 -3.23 -9.76 -19.12
N ALA A 292 -3.56 -8.50 -19.38
CA ALA A 292 -2.89 -7.73 -20.41
C ALA A 292 -2.63 -6.30 -19.93
N ASN A 293 -1.54 -5.72 -20.42
CA ASN A 293 -1.16 -4.34 -20.14
C ASN A 293 -0.67 -3.64 -21.40
N PHE A 294 -1.02 -2.37 -21.54
CA PHE A 294 -0.48 -1.49 -22.57
C PHE A 294 -0.03 -0.18 -21.93
N ARG A 295 1.16 0.29 -22.28
CA ARG A 295 1.74 1.52 -21.71
C ARG A 295 2.33 2.36 -22.83
N LEU A 296 2.09 3.66 -22.81
CA LEU A 296 2.52 4.59 -23.86
C LEU A 296 2.99 5.91 -23.24
N LYS A 297 4.22 6.32 -23.54
CA LYS A 297 4.75 7.64 -23.22
C LYS A 297 4.30 8.66 -24.27
N THR A 298 3.78 9.79 -23.82
CA THR A 298 3.41 10.91 -24.69
C THR A 298 4.63 11.77 -25.05
N LYS A 299 4.49 12.66 -26.04
CA LYS A 299 5.56 13.59 -26.46
C LYS A 299 6.03 14.53 -25.35
N LYS A 300 5.15 14.87 -24.40
CA LYS A 300 5.43 15.81 -23.29
C LYS A 300 5.77 15.07 -21.98
N ASN A 301 6.42 13.90 -22.06
CA ASN A 301 6.76 13.07 -20.90
C ASN A 301 5.55 12.63 -20.03
N GLY A 302 4.35 12.62 -20.58
CA GLY A 302 3.21 11.95 -19.94
C GLY A 302 3.23 10.45 -20.19
N ILE A 303 2.32 9.73 -19.54
CA ILE A 303 2.18 8.29 -19.68
C ILE A 303 0.70 7.88 -19.63
N ILE A 304 0.28 7.07 -20.59
CA ILE A 304 -0.98 6.34 -20.60
C ILE A 304 -0.68 4.90 -20.20
N LYS A 305 -1.47 4.34 -19.29
CA LYS A 305 -1.40 2.94 -18.88
C LYS A 305 -2.79 2.34 -18.92
N TYR A 306 -2.92 1.22 -19.60
CA TYR A 306 -4.08 0.35 -19.58
C TYR A 306 -3.67 -1.00 -19.00
N TYR A 307 -4.51 -1.54 -18.12
CA TYR A 307 -4.38 -2.87 -17.53
C TYR A 307 -5.74 -3.55 -17.50
N THR A 308 -5.77 -4.83 -17.83
CA THR A 308 -6.95 -5.69 -17.72
C THR A 308 -6.57 -7.02 -17.08
N ASN A 309 -7.46 -7.53 -16.23
CA ASN A 309 -7.35 -8.83 -15.59
C ASN A 309 -8.69 -9.56 -15.74
N PHE A 310 -8.65 -10.78 -16.25
CA PHE A 310 -9.78 -11.70 -16.33
C PHE A 310 -9.47 -12.88 -15.44
N THR A 311 -10.38 -13.22 -14.55
CA THR A 311 -10.24 -14.40 -13.71
C THR A 311 -11.53 -15.21 -13.69
N ASN A 312 -11.37 -16.53 -13.72
CA ASN A 312 -12.45 -17.48 -13.56
C ASN A 312 -12.03 -18.53 -12.52
N SER A 313 -12.91 -18.90 -11.61
CA SER A 313 -12.59 -19.88 -10.59
C SER A 313 -13.79 -20.71 -10.17
N ASN A 314 -13.54 -21.98 -9.91
CA ASN A 314 -14.52 -22.92 -9.40
C ASN A 314 -14.01 -23.56 -8.11
N LEU A 315 -14.91 -23.81 -7.17
CA LEU A 315 -14.63 -24.44 -5.89
C LEU A 315 -15.89 -25.14 -5.37
N GLY A 316 -15.77 -26.39 -4.97
CA GLY A 316 -16.84 -27.14 -4.32
C GLY A 316 -16.31 -27.96 -3.16
N LEU A 317 -16.83 -27.73 -1.96
CA LEU A 317 -16.44 -28.44 -0.74
C LEU A 317 -17.63 -28.80 0.12
N ARG A 318 -17.49 -29.83 0.95
CA ARG A 318 -18.47 -30.21 1.95
C ARG A 318 -17.82 -30.51 3.29
N ASN A 319 -18.54 -30.17 4.36
CA ASN A 319 -18.16 -30.45 5.74
C ASN A 319 -19.32 -31.16 6.45
N ALA A 320 -19.05 -31.83 7.57
CA ALA A 320 -20.12 -32.32 8.45
C ALA A 320 -20.99 -31.13 8.91
N ASP A 321 -22.31 -31.35 8.99
CA ASP A 321 -23.21 -30.33 9.50
C ASP A 321 -23.09 -30.22 11.03
N ILE A 322 -23.07 -29.00 11.56
CA ILE A 322 -22.91 -28.79 13.01
C ILE A 322 -24.20 -29.10 13.79
N ASP A 323 -25.35 -29.09 13.13
CA ASP A 323 -26.66 -29.32 13.73
C ASP A 323 -27.13 -30.78 13.56
N SER A 324 -26.36 -31.62 12.88
CA SER A 324 -26.72 -33.02 12.63
C SER A 324 -25.51 -33.92 12.43
N ASN A 325 -25.52 -35.07 13.11
CA ASN A 325 -24.46 -36.08 13.00
C ASN A 325 -24.52 -36.92 11.72
N VAL A 326 -25.59 -36.80 10.93
CA VAL A 326 -25.80 -37.60 9.70
C VAL A 326 -25.79 -36.77 8.43
N LEU A 327 -25.91 -35.44 8.55
CA LEU A 327 -25.97 -34.52 7.41
C LEU A 327 -24.61 -33.86 7.16
N LYS A 328 -24.46 -33.36 5.94
CA LYS A 328 -23.31 -32.57 5.50
C LYS A 328 -23.80 -31.25 4.92
N ASN A 329 -22.96 -30.22 5.02
CA ASN A 329 -23.18 -28.95 4.36
C ASN A 329 -22.18 -28.82 3.21
N ALA A 330 -22.69 -28.77 1.98
CA ALA A 330 -21.92 -28.62 0.76
C ALA A 330 -22.09 -27.20 0.21
N ILE A 331 -21.00 -26.61 -0.26
CA ILE A 331 -20.98 -25.33 -0.96
C ILE A 331 -20.27 -25.48 -2.30
N ASP A 332 -20.86 -24.93 -3.36
CA ASP A 332 -20.33 -24.80 -4.71
C ASP A 332 -20.28 -23.31 -5.08
N ILE A 333 -19.12 -22.86 -5.53
CA ILE A 333 -18.86 -21.48 -5.93
C ILE A 333 -18.25 -21.49 -7.33
N SER A 334 -18.92 -20.79 -8.25
CA SER A 334 -18.36 -20.41 -9.55
C SER A 334 -18.25 -18.88 -9.62
N ASN A 335 -17.06 -18.36 -9.86
CA ASN A 335 -16.79 -16.92 -9.94
C ASN A 335 -16.16 -16.55 -11.28
N TYR A 336 -16.70 -15.48 -11.89
CA TYR A 336 -16.12 -14.80 -13.04
C TYR A 336 -15.86 -13.34 -12.67
N ASN A 337 -14.66 -12.85 -12.94
CA ASN A 337 -14.28 -11.46 -12.69
C ASN A 337 -13.52 -10.87 -13.88
N TRP A 338 -13.83 -9.63 -14.21
CA TRP A 338 -13.11 -8.85 -15.22
C TRP A 338 -12.88 -7.44 -14.69
N TYR A 339 -11.62 -7.05 -14.54
CA TYR A 339 -11.20 -5.73 -14.08
C TYR A 339 -10.41 -5.00 -15.17
N ASN A 340 -10.69 -3.72 -15.38
CA ASN A 340 -10.02 -2.84 -16.32
C ASN A 340 -9.61 -1.55 -15.61
N ASN A 341 -8.42 -1.05 -15.92
CA ASN A 341 -7.89 0.20 -15.39
C ASN A 341 -7.14 0.97 -16.47
N LEU A 342 -7.57 2.20 -16.74
CA LEU A 342 -6.96 3.13 -17.68
C LEU A 342 -6.56 4.40 -16.91
N THR A 343 -5.28 4.73 -16.92
CA THR A 343 -4.77 5.98 -16.32
C THR A 343 -3.96 6.78 -17.31
N TYR A 344 -4.06 8.10 -17.22
CA TYR A 344 -3.26 9.04 -18.00
C TYR A 344 -2.68 10.10 -17.06
N LYS A 345 -1.36 10.20 -17.01
CA LYS A 345 -0.63 11.20 -16.21
C LYS A 345 0.15 12.11 -17.15
N GLN A 346 0.04 13.43 -16.97
CA GLN A 346 0.69 14.42 -17.83
C GLN A 346 1.13 15.65 -17.03
N ASN A 347 2.35 16.13 -17.29
CA ASN A 347 2.78 17.46 -16.88
C ASN A 347 2.31 18.48 -17.94
N ILE A 348 1.46 19.42 -17.54
CA ILE A 348 0.84 20.41 -18.45
C ILE A 348 1.71 21.68 -18.56
N GLY A 349 2.78 21.78 -17.76
CA GLY A 349 3.71 22.91 -17.75
C GLY A 349 3.36 23.94 -16.67
N LYS A 350 4.28 24.88 -16.43
CA LYS A 350 4.18 25.88 -15.35
C LYS A 350 3.88 25.28 -13.97
N GLY A 351 4.35 24.06 -13.69
CA GLY A 351 4.10 23.37 -12.42
C GLY A 351 2.74 22.67 -12.30
N TRP A 352 1.92 22.62 -13.36
CA TRP A 352 0.67 21.86 -13.38
C TRP A 352 0.92 20.40 -13.79
N LYS A 353 0.33 19.46 -13.05
CA LYS A 353 0.23 18.05 -13.42
C LYS A 353 -1.24 17.63 -13.38
N MET A 354 -1.61 16.71 -14.25
CA MET A 354 -2.94 16.13 -14.31
C MET A 354 -2.84 14.62 -14.32
N GLN A 355 -3.77 13.98 -13.63
CA GLN A 355 -4.03 12.56 -13.70
C GLN A 355 -5.52 12.33 -13.99
N LEU A 356 -5.80 11.60 -15.07
CA LEU A 356 -7.12 11.08 -15.39
C LEU A 356 -7.11 9.58 -15.14
N GLY A 357 -8.20 9.05 -14.60
CA GLY A 357 -8.37 7.64 -14.31
C GLY A 357 -9.78 7.17 -14.69
N PHE A 358 -9.85 6.00 -15.29
CA PHE A 358 -11.10 5.30 -15.59
C PHE A 358 -10.91 3.82 -15.29
N SER A 359 -11.79 3.23 -14.48
CA SER A 359 -11.77 1.79 -14.21
C SER A 359 -13.16 1.21 -14.34
N PHE A 360 -13.22 -0.04 -14.81
CA PHE A 360 -14.46 -0.78 -14.97
C PHE A 360 -14.26 -2.21 -14.50
N SER A 361 -15.20 -2.72 -13.71
CA SER A 361 -15.15 -4.08 -13.19
C SER A 361 -16.50 -4.77 -13.22
N ILE A 362 -16.48 -6.07 -13.47
CA ILE A 362 -17.61 -6.99 -13.37
C ILE A 362 -17.17 -8.15 -12.49
N ASN A 363 -17.97 -8.47 -11.49
CA ASN A 363 -17.85 -9.69 -10.70
C ASN A 363 -19.18 -10.44 -10.74
N LYS A 364 -19.14 -11.73 -11.08
CA LYS A 364 -20.31 -12.61 -11.07
C LYS A 364 -20.00 -13.83 -10.23
N ASP A 365 -20.78 -14.03 -9.16
CA ASP A 365 -20.74 -15.22 -8.32
C ASP A 365 -22.01 -16.02 -8.52
N LYS A 366 -21.87 -17.34 -8.63
CA LYS A 366 -22.93 -18.30 -8.40
C LYS A 366 -22.51 -19.13 -7.20
N ILE A 367 -23.27 -19.04 -6.11
CA ILE A 367 -23.01 -19.71 -4.84
C ILE A 367 -24.21 -20.59 -4.56
N ASN A 368 -23.99 -21.89 -4.51
CA ASN A 368 -24.99 -22.87 -4.12
C ASN A 368 -24.55 -23.55 -2.83
N THR A 369 -25.39 -23.48 -1.80
CA THR A 369 -25.20 -24.22 -0.55
C THR A 369 -26.33 -25.23 -0.43
N THR A 370 -25.99 -26.49 -0.13
CA THR A 370 -26.94 -27.59 0.02
C THR A 370 -26.63 -28.43 1.25
N ILE A 371 -27.69 -28.81 1.96
CA ILE A 371 -27.66 -29.89 2.93
C ILE A 371 -27.73 -31.21 2.19
N GLN A 372 -26.85 -32.13 2.56
CA GLN A 372 -26.69 -33.43 1.94
C GLN A 372 -26.79 -34.56 2.96
N ASP A 373 -27.28 -35.71 2.52
CA ASP A 373 -27.29 -36.94 3.30
C ASP A 373 -25.89 -37.59 3.40
N LYS A 374 -25.81 -38.75 4.05
CA LYS A 374 -24.55 -39.52 4.18
C LYS A 374 -23.94 -39.90 2.82
N ASN A 375 -24.80 -40.10 1.81
CA ASN A 375 -24.46 -40.48 0.44
C ASN A 375 -24.20 -39.27 -0.48
N ASN A 376 -24.13 -38.05 0.08
CA ASN A 376 -23.88 -36.80 -0.62
C ASN A 376 -25.03 -36.32 -1.53
N ASN A 377 -26.24 -36.85 -1.37
CA ASN A 377 -27.40 -36.39 -2.13
C ASN A 377 -28.04 -35.19 -1.44
N PRO A 378 -28.40 -34.12 -2.17
CA PRO A 378 -29.19 -33.01 -1.62
C PRO A 378 -30.47 -33.52 -0.96
N THR A 379 -30.77 -33.01 0.23
CA THR A 379 -31.95 -33.42 1.00
C THR A 379 -32.58 -32.25 1.73
N ASN A 380 -33.85 -32.42 2.09
CA ASN A 380 -34.63 -31.49 2.90
C ASN A 380 -35.10 -32.24 4.15
N THR A 381 -34.90 -31.63 5.31
CA THR A 381 -35.16 -32.24 6.61
C THR A 381 -36.54 -31.93 7.17
N GLY A 382 -37.25 -30.94 6.61
CA GLY A 382 -38.47 -30.37 7.17
C GLY A 382 -38.21 -29.48 8.40
N ILE A 383 -36.94 -29.27 8.77
CA ILE A 383 -36.53 -28.49 9.94
C ILE A 383 -36.00 -27.15 9.45
N SER A 384 -36.80 -26.09 9.66
CA SER A 384 -36.56 -24.76 9.08
C SER A 384 -35.14 -24.22 9.26
N TYR A 385 -34.53 -24.32 10.44
CA TYR A 385 -33.17 -23.79 10.70
C TYR A 385 -32.04 -24.61 10.06
N ILE A 386 -32.30 -25.87 9.72
CA ILE A 386 -31.36 -26.71 8.95
C ILE A 386 -31.56 -26.42 7.47
N ASP A 387 -32.81 -26.43 7.01
CA ASP A 387 -33.12 -26.26 5.59
C ASP A 387 -32.86 -24.83 5.10
N SER A 388 -32.85 -23.83 5.98
CA SER A 388 -32.43 -22.45 5.67
C SER A 388 -30.97 -22.33 5.24
N LYS A 389 -30.15 -23.36 5.48
CA LYS A 389 -28.78 -23.44 4.97
C LYS A 389 -28.73 -23.75 3.48
N ASN A 390 -29.84 -24.19 2.87
CA ASN A 390 -29.94 -24.35 1.43
C ASN A 390 -30.14 -22.98 0.77
N VAL A 391 -29.14 -22.47 0.07
CA VAL A 391 -29.17 -21.17 -0.60
C VAL A 391 -28.65 -21.31 -2.03
N ASP A 392 -29.44 -20.85 -3.01
CA ASP A 392 -28.96 -20.56 -4.36
C ASP A 392 -28.90 -19.05 -4.56
N LEU A 393 -27.68 -18.52 -4.65
CA LEU A 393 -27.40 -17.10 -4.79
C LEU A 393 -26.61 -16.85 -6.06
N THR A 394 -27.18 -16.06 -6.97
CA THR A 394 -26.42 -15.45 -8.07
C THR A 394 -26.25 -13.95 -7.80
N ARG A 395 -25.00 -13.51 -7.72
CA ARG A 395 -24.61 -12.12 -7.50
C ARG A 395 -23.88 -11.59 -8.71
N LYS A 396 -24.27 -10.42 -9.21
CA LYS A 396 -23.56 -9.69 -10.28
C LYS A 396 -23.30 -8.26 -9.81
N GLU A 397 -22.04 -7.90 -9.66
CA GLU A 397 -21.57 -6.60 -9.19
C GLU A 397 -20.77 -5.92 -10.30
N ASN A 398 -21.25 -4.75 -10.75
CA ASN A 398 -20.55 -3.91 -11.70
C ASN A 398 -20.14 -2.61 -11.01
N LEU A 399 -18.91 -2.15 -11.27
CA LEU A 399 -18.44 -0.85 -10.81
C LEU A 399 -17.67 -0.14 -11.92
N THR A 400 -18.11 1.07 -12.25
CA THR A 400 -17.40 2.03 -13.09
C THR A 400 -16.93 3.18 -12.23
N VAL A 401 -15.67 3.57 -12.35
CA VAL A 401 -15.10 4.73 -11.65
C VAL A 401 -14.43 5.64 -12.66
N ALA A 402 -14.73 6.93 -12.59
CA ALA A 402 -14.01 7.99 -13.30
C ALA A 402 -13.41 8.96 -12.29
N ARG A 403 -12.17 9.38 -12.52
CA ARG A 403 -11.42 10.24 -11.59
C ARG A 403 -10.60 11.27 -12.34
N VAL A 404 -10.60 12.49 -11.82
CA VAL A 404 -9.75 13.59 -12.25
C VAL A 404 -9.00 14.11 -11.04
N ASP A 405 -7.68 14.23 -11.16
CA ASP A 405 -6.79 14.79 -10.15
C ASP A 405 -5.86 15.80 -10.81
N ILE A 406 -5.78 17.00 -10.24
CA ILE A 406 -4.98 18.10 -10.73
C ILE A 406 -4.07 18.57 -9.58
N GLU A 407 -2.77 18.59 -9.85
CA GLU A 407 -1.75 19.11 -8.94
C GLU A 407 -1.14 20.39 -9.52
N LYS A 408 -1.00 21.40 -8.67
CA LYS A 408 -0.29 22.64 -8.96
C LYS A 408 0.84 22.85 -7.98
N LYS A 409 2.07 22.88 -8.47
CA LYS A 409 3.24 23.38 -7.75
C LYS A 409 3.20 24.92 -7.76
N ILE A 410 3.23 25.54 -6.59
CA ILE A 410 3.09 27.00 -6.43
C ILE A 410 4.46 27.65 -6.33
N SER A 411 5.12 27.50 -5.19
CA SER A 411 6.41 28.10 -4.88
C SER A 411 7.26 27.10 -4.10
N GLY A 412 8.54 26.99 -4.45
CA GLY A 412 9.41 25.94 -3.91
C GLY A 412 8.80 24.57 -4.18
N ILE A 413 8.50 23.82 -3.13
CA ILE A 413 7.90 22.48 -3.20
C ILE A 413 6.44 22.44 -2.69
N ASN A 414 5.83 23.60 -2.45
CA ASN A 414 4.43 23.68 -2.03
C ASN A 414 3.50 23.27 -3.16
N THR A 415 2.50 22.46 -2.84
CA THR A 415 1.55 21.94 -3.81
C THR A 415 0.12 22.15 -3.34
N ILE A 416 -0.78 22.36 -4.31
CA ILE A 416 -2.22 22.19 -4.12
C ILE A 416 -2.64 21.07 -5.06
N ARG A 417 -3.41 20.12 -4.54
CA ARG A 417 -4.03 19.02 -5.25
C ARG A 417 -5.54 19.12 -5.09
N PHE A 418 -6.29 18.93 -6.16
CA PHE A 418 -7.74 18.90 -6.11
C PHE A 418 -8.29 18.06 -7.24
N GLY A 419 -9.50 17.55 -7.05
CA GLY A 419 -10.08 16.65 -8.02
C GLY A 419 -11.49 16.22 -7.70
N THR A 420 -11.99 15.36 -8.58
CA THR A 420 -13.33 14.79 -8.49
C THR A 420 -13.26 13.30 -8.80
N GLU A 421 -14.20 12.55 -8.24
CA GLU A 421 -14.35 11.12 -8.44
C GLU A 421 -15.83 10.77 -8.53
N TYR A 422 -16.19 9.97 -9.51
CA TYR A 422 -17.56 9.51 -9.75
C TYR A 422 -17.57 7.99 -9.88
N TRP A 423 -18.43 7.33 -9.09
CA TRP A 423 -18.64 5.89 -9.15
C TRP A 423 -20.07 5.61 -9.56
N TYR A 424 -20.23 4.74 -10.56
CA TYR A 424 -21.50 4.13 -10.89
C TYR A 424 -21.45 2.64 -10.57
N SER A 425 -22.31 2.19 -9.66
CA SER A 425 -22.40 0.79 -9.29
C SER A 425 -23.77 0.22 -9.66
N PHE A 426 -23.76 -0.98 -10.25
CA PHE A 426 -24.97 -1.74 -10.55
C PHE A 426 -24.79 -3.14 -9.98
N ASN A 427 -25.60 -3.50 -8.99
CA ASN A 427 -25.52 -4.79 -8.31
C ASN A 427 -26.86 -5.50 -8.44
N LYS A 428 -26.84 -6.75 -8.90
CA LYS A 428 -28.01 -7.62 -9.00
C LYS A 428 -27.78 -8.85 -8.13
N TYR A 429 -28.68 -9.08 -7.19
CA TYR A 429 -28.70 -10.27 -6.33
C TYR A 429 -29.94 -11.08 -6.65
N GLN A 430 -29.77 -12.36 -6.93
CA GLN A 430 -30.86 -13.30 -7.18
C GLN A 430 -30.80 -14.41 -6.15
N PHE A 431 -31.87 -14.59 -5.38
CA PHE A 431 -32.00 -15.59 -4.34
C PHE A 431 -33.45 -16.10 -4.29
N TYR A 432 -33.66 -17.41 -4.21
CA TYR A 432 -34.99 -18.05 -4.16
C TYR A 432 -35.99 -17.55 -5.23
N GLY A 433 -35.53 -17.31 -6.45
CA GLY A 433 -36.36 -16.80 -7.56
C GLY A 433 -36.63 -15.29 -7.55
N ASN A 434 -36.34 -14.59 -6.46
CA ASN A 434 -36.42 -13.13 -6.38
C ASN A 434 -35.16 -12.48 -6.96
N SER A 435 -35.30 -11.25 -7.47
CA SER A 435 -34.20 -10.45 -7.99
C SER A 435 -34.22 -9.05 -7.38
N LEU A 436 -33.15 -8.69 -6.69
CA LEU A 436 -32.92 -7.34 -6.19
C LEU A 436 -31.89 -6.63 -7.06
N ILE A 437 -32.16 -5.38 -7.43
CA ILE A 437 -31.25 -4.53 -8.19
C ILE A 437 -30.96 -3.26 -7.39
N LEU A 438 -29.68 -3.02 -7.09
CA LEU A 438 -29.19 -1.82 -6.42
C LEU A 438 -28.33 -1.01 -7.39
N LYS A 439 -28.74 0.24 -7.63
CA LYS A 439 -27.99 1.21 -8.44
C LYS A 439 -27.47 2.32 -7.54
N ASP A 440 -26.19 2.65 -7.68
CA ASP A 440 -25.55 3.68 -6.88
C ASP A 440 -24.78 4.68 -7.74
N ASN A 441 -24.95 5.95 -7.42
CA ASN A 441 -24.18 7.06 -7.93
C ASN A 441 -23.48 7.69 -6.73
N TYR A 442 -22.16 7.47 -6.65
CA TYR A 442 -21.32 8.11 -5.64
C TYR A 442 -20.49 9.19 -6.30
N ASN A 443 -20.50 10.38 -5.70
CA ASN A 443 -19.74 11.53 -6.17
C ASN A 443 -18.85 12.02 -5.04
N ALA A 444 -17.63 12.42 -5.37
CA ALA A 444 -16.75 13.04 -4.41
C ALA A 444 -15.96 14.19 -5.02
N LEU A 445 -15.79 15.25 -4.23
CA LEU A 445 -14.86 16.35 -4.48
C LEU A 445 -13.81 16.35 -3.39
N PHE A 446 -12.55 16.54 -3.76
CA PHE A 446 -11.46 16.59 -2.78
C PHE A 446 -10.47 17.69 -3.10
N GLY A 447 -9.84 18.20 -2.04
CA GLY A 447 -8.76 19.17 -2.11
C GLY A 447 -7.77 18.91 -0.98
N GLU A 448 -6.48 19.07 -1.26
CA GLU A 448 -5.40 18.94 -0.29
C GLU A 448 -4.25 19.87 -0.67
N THR A 449 -3.56 20.44 0.30
CA THR A 449 -2.35 21.24 0.07
C THR A 449 -1.21 20.74 0.94
N ASP A 450 -0.02 20.60 0.34
CA ASP A 450 1.23 20.41 1.08
C ASP A 450 1.93 21.77 1.21
N VAL A 451 2.06 22.24 2.45
CA VAL A 451 2.67 23.53 2.79
C VAL A 451 3.95 23.30 3.57
N TYR A 452 5.08 23.55 2.93
CA TYR A 452 6.41 23.53 3.50
C TYR A 452 6.79 24.95 3.93
N ILE A 453 6.85 25.16 5.25
CA ILE A 453 7.28 26.44 5.82
C ILE A 453 8.82 26.50 5.86
N THR A 454 9.47 25.37 6.18
CA THR A 454 10.93 25.22 6.15
C THR A 454 11.30 23.81 5.68
N ASN A 455 12.60 23.53 5.48
CA ASN A 455 13.06 22.16 5.23
C ASN A 455 12.75 21.17 6.38
N ASN A 456 12.45 21.68 7.58
CA ASN A 456 12.19 20.90 8.77
C ASN A 456 10.70 20.87 9.17
N LEU A 457 9.85 21.70 8.57
CA LEU A 457 8.48 21.90 9.03
C LEU A 457 7.51 21.93 7.85
N ALA A 458 6.54 21.02 7.87
CA ALA A 458 5.49 20.96 6.85
C ALA A 458 4.12 20.60 7.43
N PHE A 459 3.10 21.09 6.75
CA PHE A 459 1.69 20.87 7.03
C PHE A 459 1.02 20.29 5.79
N LYS A 460 0.01 19.46 6.01
CA LYS A 460 -0.92 19.01 4.99
C LYS A 460 -2.34 19.27 5.48
N VAL A 461 -3.09 20.03 4.72
CA VAL A 461 -4.50 20.34 5.02
C VAL A 461 -5.32 19.86 3.85
N GLY A 462 -6.37 19.09 4.12
CA GLY A 462 -7.25 18.60 3.08
C GLY A 462 -8.67 18.36 3.55
N GLY A 463 -9.57 18.20 2.60
CA GLY A 463 -10.96 17.91 2.83
C GLY A 463 -11.52 17.12 1.67
N ARG A 464 -12.53 16.29 1.97
CA ARG A 464 -13.27 15.53 0.96
C ARG A 464 -14.77 15.66 1.23
N LEU A 465 -15.52 16.07 0.22
CA LEU A 465 -16.98 16.10 0.21
C LEU A 465 -17.47 14.89 -0.57
N GLU A 466 -18.40 14.13 -0.03
CA GLU A 466 -18.92 12.92 -0.67
C GLU A 466 -20.44 12.93 -0.65
N HIS A 467 -21.08 12.45 -1.72
CA HIS A 467 -22.50 12.20 -1.79
C HIS A 467 -22.77 10.81 -2.37
N ASN A 468 -23.73 10.09 -1.78
CA ASN A 468 -24.13 8.76 -2.22
C ASN A 468 -25.65 8.69 -2.45
N SER A 469 -26.06 8.21 -3.62
CA SER A 469 -27.48 8.20 -3.99
C SER A 469 -28.28 7.09 -3.33
N ILE A 470 -27.67 5.93 -2.98
CA ILE A 470 -28.39 4.83 -2.33
C ILE A 470 -28.88 5.23 -0.93
N ILE A 471 -28.01 5.85 -0.14
CA ILE A 471 -28.38 6.33 1.20
C ILE A 471 -28.89 7.78 1.20
N ASN A 472 -28.79 8.47 0.06
CA ASN A 472 -29.16 9.87 -0.12
C ASN A 472 -28.58 10.80 0.96
N LYS A 473 -27.27 10.71 1.19
CA LYS A 473 -26.55 11.52 2.20
C LYS A 473 -25.30 12.15 1.61
N THR A 474 -24.97 13.33 2.13
CA THR A 474 -23.71 14.04 1.89
C THR A 474 -22.90 14.10 3.18
N ASN A 475 -21.58 13.92 3.10
CA ASN A 475 -20.66 14.09 4.22
C ASN A 475 -19.46 14.96 3.84
N PHE A 476 -18.80 15.56 4.84
CA PHE A 476 -17.52 16.25 4.69
C PHE A 476 -16.49 15.64 5.65
N ALA A 477 -15.30 15.37 5.12
CA ALA A 477 -14.23 14.63 5.77
C ALA A 477 -12.95 15.47 5.83
N PRO A 478 -12.73 16.27 6.89
CA PRO A 478 -11.52 17.08 7.06
C PRO A 478 -10.31 16.21 7.42
N ARG A 479 -9.12 16.66 6.98
CA ARG A 479 -7.83 15.99 7.23
C ARG A 479 -6.73 17.01 7.47
N LEU A 480 -5.91 16.75 8.49
CA LEU A 480 -4.82 17.60 8.89
C LEU A 480 -3.64 16.73 9.28
N SER A 481 -2.47 17.02 8.73
CA SER A 481 -1.21 16.38 9.13
C SER A 481 -0.11 17.41 9.30
N PHE A 482 0.76 17.12 10.26
CA PHE A 482 1.90 17.92 10.65
C PHE A 482 3.15 17.04 10.62
N ALA A 483 4.28 17.56 10.13
CA ALA A 483 5.55 16.86 10.17
C ALA A 483 6.69 17.80 10.53
N TYR A 484 7.54 17.35 11.46
CA TYR A 484 8.72 18.06 11.93
C TYR A 484 9.96 17.17 11.90
N LYS A 485 11.07 17.67 11.34
CA LYS A 485 12.36 16.99 11.40
C LYS A 485 13.01 17.14 12.76
N THR A 486 13.28 16.02 13.40
CA THR A 486 13.98 15.96 14.69
C THR A 486 15.49 15.78 14.53
N GLY A 487 15.97 15.46 13.33
CA GLY A 487 17.38 15.19 13.05
C GLY A 487 17.64 14.64 11.64
N LYS A 488 18.88 14.20 11.38
CA LYS A 488 19.25 13.64 10.08
C LYS A 488 18.53 12.30 9.84
N GLY A 489 17.61 12.30 8.87
CA GLY A 489 16.79 11.12 8.55
C GLY A 489 15.73 10.79 9.59
N SER A 490 15.51 11.65 10.60
CA SER A 490 14.47 11.46 11.61
C SER A 490 13.42 12.56 11.57
N GLN A 491 12.16 12.17 11.74
CA GLN A 491 11.03 13.09 11.81
C GLN A 491 9.96 12.56 12.76
N MET A 492 9.17 13.48 13.29
CA MET A 492 7.93 13.21 14.00
C MET A 492 6.77 13.74 13.16
N SER A 493 5.67 13.00 13.11
CA SER A 493 4.44 13.43 12.44
C SER A 493 3.22 13.20 13.32
N ILE A 494 2.25 14.10 13.17
CA ILE A 494 0.94 14.03 13.84
C ILE A 494 -0.11 14.12 12.74
N ALA A 495 -1.17 13.32 12.84
CA ALA A 495 -2.30 13.44 11.93
C ALA A 495 -3.64 13.27 12.61
N PHE A 496 -4.62 13.97 12.04
CA PHE A 496 -6.02 13.93 12.35
C PHE A 496 -6.80 13.77 11.04
N GLY A 497 -7.85 12.97 11.06
CA GLY A 497 -8.78 12.94 9.94
C GLY A 497 -10.06 12.21 10.25
N GLU A 498 -11.12 12.59 9.52
CA GLU A 498 -12.38 11.85 9.50
C GLU A 498 -12.50 11.06 8.21
N PHE A 499 -13.06 9.86 8.34
CA PHE A 499 -13.21 8.90 7.26
C PHE A 499 -14.62 8.33 7.29
N TYR A 500 -15.28 8.35 6.13
CA TYR A 500 -16.64 7.88 5.97
C TYR A 500 -16.69 6.72 4.98
N GLN A 501 -17.63 5.81 5.23
CA GLN A 501 -17.91 4.67 4.36
C GLN A 501 -19.41 4.39 4.41
N LYS A 502 -20.02 4.19 3.24
CA LYS A 502 -21.41 3.68 3.20
C LYS A 502 -21.43 2.24 3.73
N PRO A 503 -22.49 1.78 4.40
CA PRO A 503 -22.55 0.39 4.85
C PRO A 503 -22.51 -0.58 3.66
N GLU A 504 -22.12 -1.83 3.91
CA GLU A 504 -22.04 -2.84 2.87
C GLU A 504 -23.41 -3.09 2.24
N LEU A 505 -23.46 -3.47 0.96
CA LEU A 505 -24.73 -3.61 0.23
C LEU A 505 -25.68 -4.56 0.96
N LEU A 506 -25.19 -5.72 1.41
CA LEU A 506 -26.01 -6.68 2.16
C LEU A 506 -26.56 -6.11 3.49
N GLN A 507 -25.93 -5.08 4.07
CA GLN A 507 -26.36 -4.46 5.33
C GLN A 507 -27.48 -3.43 5.14
N ILE A 508 -27.66 -2.91 3.93
CA ILE A 508 -28.69 -1.91 3.59
C ILE A 508 -29.86 -2.49 2.80
N MET A 509 -29.82 -3.78 2.49
CA MET A 509 -30.93 -4.49 1.85
C MET A 509 -32.05 -4.74 2.86
N ASP A 510 -33.28 -4.50 2.43
CA ASP A 510 -34.48 -4.98 3.12
C ASP A 510 -34.88 -6.38 2.61
N TYR A 511 -35.47 -7.20 3.48
CA TYR A 511 -35.98 -8.53 3.15
C TYR A 511 -37.11 -8.48 2.10
N SER A 512 -37.78 -7.33 1.99
CA SER A 512 -38.78 -7.02 0.95
C SER A 512 -38.19 -6.63 -0.41
N GLY A 513 -36.86 -6.48 -0.51
CA GLY A 513 -36.18 -5.96 -1.70
C GLY A 513 -36.06 -4.43 -1.75
N GLY A 514 -36.40 -3.72 -0.67
CA GLY A 514 -36.15 -2.27 -0.52
C GLY A 514 -34.71 -1.92 -0.09
N VAL A 515 -34.41 -0.62 -0.03
CA VAL A 515 -33.18 -0.08 0.58
C VAL A 515 -33.54 0.53 1.93
N LYS A 516 -32.90 0.06 3.00
CA LYS A 516 -33.05 0.67 4.32
C LYS A 516 -32.30 2.01 4.34
N GLN A 517 -33.02 3.09 4.63
CA GLN A 517 -32.45 4.42 4.78
C GLN A 517 -31.48 4.41 5.96
N THR A 518 -30.18 4.44 5.66
CA THR A 518 -29.08 4.43 6.62
C THR A 518 -28.21 5.67 6.42
N GLY A 519 -27.40 6.02 7.42
CA GLY A 519 -26.36 7.04 7.30
C GLY A 519 -25.00 6.45 6.93
N TYR A 520 -24.03 7.33 6.73
CA TYR A 520 -22.63 6.91 6.65
C TYR A 520 -22.14 6.39 8.00
N THR A 521 -21.30 5.36 7.93
CA THR A 521 -20.44 4.96 9.04
C THR A 521 -19.20 5.86 9.07
N LYS A 522 -18.66 6.13 10.26
CA LYS A 522 -17.57 7.09 10.46
C LYS A 522 -16.46 6.53 11.35
N ALA A 523 -15.22 6.86 11.01
CA ALA A 523 -14.07 6.72 11.87
C ALA A 523 -13.27 8.04 11.94
N THR A 524 -12.93 8.48 13.15
CA THR A 524 -12.02 9.61 13.39
C THR A 524 -10.68 9.09 13.87
N HIS A 525 -9.60 9.44 13.19
CA HIS A 525 -8.26 8.94 13.50
C HIS A 525 -7.40 10.06 14.09
N PHE A 526 -6.64 9.71 15.12
CA PHE A 526 -5.56 10.50 15.70
C PHE A 526 -4.30 9.65 15.69
N LEU A 527 -3.22 10.16 15.12
CA LEU A 527 -1.96 9.42 14.96
C LEU A 527 -0.78 10.29 15.37
N VAL A 528 0.18 9.70 16.07
CA VAL A 528 1.49 10.28 16.36
C VAL A 528 2.55 9.27 16.00
N ASN A 529 3.50 9.67 15.16
CA ASN A 529 4.52 8.80 14.59
C ASN A 529 5.90 9.42 14.76
N TYR A 530 6.88 8.58 15.10
CA TYR A 530 8.29 8.89 14.96
C TYR A 530 8.93 7.89 13.98
N ILE A 531 9.65 8.40 12.99
CA ILE A 531 10.40 7.59 12.03
C ILE A 531 11.85 8.07 11.96
N LYS A 532 12.79 7.13 11.99
CA LYS A 532 14.21 7.33 11.70
C LYS A 532 14.61 6.39 10.57
N LYS A 533 15.00 6.96 9.43
CA LYS A 533 15.28 6.23 8.19
C LYS A 533 16.64 6.62 7.63
N THR A 534 17.37 5.61 7.18
CA THR A 534 18.57 5.72 6.35
C THR A 534 18.35 4.95 5.04
N SER A 535 19.37 4.81 4.20
CA SER A 535 19.30 3.97 3.00
C SER A 535 19.15 2.47 3.32
N LEU A 536 19.60 2.02 4.50
CA LEU A 536 19.67 0.59 4.85
C LEU A 536 18.88 0.21 6.11
N GLN A 537 18.40 1.18 6.88
CA GLN A 537 17.70 0.95 8.14
C GLN A 537 16.47 1.84 8.25
N THR A 538 15.38 1.29 8.78
CA THR A 538 14.14 2.03 9.06
C THR A 538 13.64 1.64 10.44
N PHE A 539 13.50 2.62 11.32
CA PHE A 539 12.82 2.51 12.60
C PHE A 539 11.57 3.37 12.57
N ARG A 540 10.41 2.82 12.94
CA ARG A 540 9.15 3.55 13.07
C ARG A 540 8.45 3.11 14.35
N VAL A 541 7.96 4.07 15.11
CA VAL A 541 7.01 3.88 16.21
C VAL A 541 5.80 4.75 15.94
N GLU A 542 4.60 4.20 16.11
CA GLU A 542 3.35 4.93 15.94
C GLU A 542 2.38 4.62 17.07
N VAL A 543 1.79 5.67 17.63
CA VAL A 543 0.67 5.60 18.57
C VAL A 543 -0.57 6.09 17.84
N TYR A 544 -1.68 5.38 17.99
CA TYR A 544 -2.93 5.74 17.34
C TYR A 544 -4.14 5.62 18.27
N TYR A 545 -5.12 6.46 18.01
CA TYR A 545 -6.47 6.37 18.55
C TYR A 545 -7.48 6.56 17.42
N LYS A 546 -8.40 5.61 17.29
CA LYS A 546 -9.47 5.60 16.31
C LYS A 546 -10.80 5.52 17.05
N LYS A 547 -11.68 6.49 16.80
CA LYS A 547 -13.04 6.50 17.33
C LYS A 547 -14.02 6.14 16.22
N TYR A 548 -14.85 5.13 16.44
CA TYR A 548 -15.94 4.78 15.54
C TYR A 548 -17.23 5.43 16.01
N ASN A 549 -17.97 6.00 15.07
CA ASN A 549 -19.29 6.55 15.28
C ASN A 549 -20.20 6.09 14.16
N ASN A 550 -21.48 5.94 14.48
CA ASN A 550 -22.51 5.61 13.50
C ASN A 550 -22.17 4.28 12.80
N LEU A 551 -21.72 3.27 13.55
CA LEU A 551 -21.57 1.92 13.02
C LEU A 551 -22.95 1.32 12.78
N ILE A 552 -23.03 0.44 11.77
CA ILE A 552 -24.29 -0.25 11.48
C ILE A 552 -24.62 -1.24 12.60
N LYS A 553 -25.88 -1.26 13.01
CA LYS A 553 -26.51 -2.27 13.86
C LYS A 553 -27.50 -3.01 12.99
N THR A 554 -27.61 -4.33 13.16
CA THR A 554 -28.55 -5.17 12.40
C THR A 554 -29.68 -5.70 13.28
N PHE A 555 -29.70 -5.31 14.55
CA PHE A 555 -30.68 -5.74 15.55
C PHE A 555 -30.90 -4.62 16.59
N PRO A 556 -32.14 -4.44 17.12
CA PRO A 556 -33.39 -5.10 16.70
C PRO A 556 -33.81 -4.73 15.27
N ASP A 557 -33.35 -3.56 14.79
CA ASP A 557 -33.52 -3.09 13.43
C ASP A 557 -32.19 -2.67 12.82
N THR A 558 -32.17 -2.52 11.49
CA THR A 558 -31.01 -1.96 10.81
C THR A 558 -30.92 -0.46 11.05
N THR A 559 -30.00 -0.04 11.93
CA THR A 559 -29.82 1.37 12.32
C THR A 559 -28.35 1.77 12.27
N VAL A 560 -28.08 3.08 12.36
CA VAL A 560 -26.71 3.63 12.31
C VAL A 560 -26.36 4.27 13.66
N ALA A 561 -26.52 3.49 14.73
CA ALA A 561 -26.38 3.95 16.11
C ALA A 561 -25.14 3.39 16.84
N GLY A 562 -24.46 2.42 16.22
CA GLY A 562 -23.32 1.75 16.84
C GLY A 562 -22.11 2.66 17.03
N ASN A 563 -21.24 2.32 17.97
CA ASN A 563 -20.05 3.09 18.30
C ASN A 563 -18.88 2.18 18.66
N GLY A 564 -17.69 2.74 18.81
CA GLY A 564 -16.54 1.95 19.25
C GLY A 564 -15.24 2.73 19.26
N TYR A 565 -14.16 2.03 19.57
CA TYR A 565 -12.81 2.58 19.48
C TYR A 565 -11.81 1.49 19.09
N ALA A 566 -10.65 1.90 18.58
CA ALA A 566 -9.45 1.11 18.48
C ALA A 566 -8.24 1.98 18.83
N LYS A 567 -7.37 1.54 19.72
CA LYS A 567 -6.18 2.28 20.15
C LYS A 567 -5.00 1.36 20.34
N GLY A 568 -3.80 1.87 20.16
CA GLY A 568 -2.63 1.00 20.22
C GLY A 568 -1.31 1.67 19.91
N ILE A 569 -0.27 0.83 19.92
CA ILE A 569 1.11 1.20 19.62
C ILE A 569 1.66 0.19 18.61
N GLU A 570 2.38 0.69 17.62
CA GLU A 570 3.00 -0.09 16.56
C GLU A 570 4.49 0.21 16.49
N LEU A 571 5.30 -0.83 16.33
CA LEU A 571 6.75 -0.76 16.17
C LEU A 571 7.14 -1.48 14.88
N PHE A 572 8.01 -0.84 14.10
CA PHE A 572 8.63 -1.44 12.92
C PHE A 572 10.12 -1.14 12.89
N TRP A 573 10.92 -2.18 12.74
CA TRP A 573 12.36 -2.08 12.56
C TRP A 573 12.76 -2.94 11.37
N ARG A 574 13.40 -2.34 10.36
CA ARG A 574 14.04 -3.03 9.24
C ARG A 574 15.50 -2.68 9.19
N ASP A 575 16.36 -3.67 9.01
CA ASP A 575 17.80 -3.52 9.04
C ASP A 575 18.47 -4.39 7.98
N LYS A 576 19.20 -3.72 7.09
CA LYS A 576 20.00 -4.31 6.01
C LYS A 576 21.51 -4.07 6.20
N LYS A 577 21.91 -3.54 7.36
CA LYS A 577 23.27 -3.03 7.60
C LYS A 577 24.02 -3.84 8.64
N THR A 578 23.40 -4.15 9.78
CA THR A 578 24.11 -4.67 10.96
C THR A 578 24.77 -6.02 10.70
N PHE A 579 24.07 -6.91 10.00
CA PHE A 579 24.58 -8.22 9.66
C PHE A 579 24.78 -8.33 8.15
N LYS A 580 25.98 -8.74 7.73
CA LYS A 580 26.31 -8.89 6.32
C LYS A 580 25.39 -9.95 5.69
N PHE A 581 24.84 -9.64 4.51
CA PHE A 581 23.95 -10.51 3.74
C PHE A 581 22.58 -10.81 4.39
N ILE A 582 22.24 -10.20 5.52
CA ILE A 582 20.92 -10.37 6.16
C ILE A 582 20.11 -9.09 6.01
N ASP A 583 18.92 -9.21 5.43
CA ASP A 583 17.84 -8.21 5.47
C ASP A 583 16.74 -8.78 6.35
N TYR A 584 16.50 -8.15 7.50
CA TYR A 584 15.42 -8.55 8.38
C TYR A 584 14.55 -7.38 8.77
N TRP A 585 13.29 -7.67 9.09
CA TRP A 585 12.43 -6.73 9.78
C TRP A 585 11.61 -7.40 10.87
N VAL A 586 11.32 -6.60 11.89
CA VAL A 586 10.48 -6.95 13.02
C VAL A 586 9.34 -5.94 13.08
N SER A 587 8.12 -6.46 13.10
CA SER A 587 6.89 -5.70 13.26
C SER A 587 6.20 -6.15 14.53
N TYR A 588 5.84 -5.22 15.40
CA TYR A 588 5.03 -5.50 16.59
C TYR A 588 3.84 -4.55 16.62
N SER A 589 2.67 -5.04 17.05
CA SER A 589 1.48 -4.20 17.25
C SER A 589 0.73 -4.60 18.51
N TYR A 590 0.37 -3.59 19.28
CA TYR A 590 -0.61 -3.67 20.35
C TYR A 590 -1.92 -3.02 19.90
N LEU A 591 -3.05 -3.67 20.15
CA LEU A 591 -4.40 -3.22 19.79
C LEU A 591 -5.39 -3.48 20.94
N ASP A 592 -5.98 -2.42 21.46
CA ASP A 592 -7.19 -2.48 22.29
C ASP A 592 -8.37 -1.93 21.47
N THR A 593 -9.39 -2.75 21.24
CA THR A 593 -10.54 -2.39 20.42
C THR A 593 -11.82 -3.02 20.95
N LYS A 594 -12.89 -2.23 20.96
CA LYS A 594 -14.24 -2.71 21.22
C LYS A 594 -15.21 -1.97 20.30
N ARG A 595 -16.20 -2.69 19.78
CA ARG A 595 -17.22 -2.15 18.87
C ARG A 595 -18.60 -2.62 19.32
N ASP A 596 -19.55 -1.71 19.27
CA ASP A 596 -20.97 -2.01 19.27
C ASP A 596 -21.45 -1.89 17.81
N PHE A 597 -21.52 -3.01 17.10
CA PHE A 597 -21.88 -3.06 15.68
C PHE A 597 -22.53 -4.40 15.30
N LEU A 598 -23.28 -4.41 14.21
CA LEU A 598 -24.09 -5.53 13.72
C LEU A 598 -25.05 -6.04 14.81
N HIS A 599 -24.96 -7.32 15.15
CA HIS A 599 -25.79 -8.02 16.13
C HIS A 599 -25.14 -8.07 17.52
N TYR A 600 -24.03 -7.37 17.74
CA TYR A 600 -23.40 -7.37 19.06
C TYR A 600 -24.36 -6.75 20.09
N PRO A 601 -24.56 -7.36 21.27
CA PRO A 601 -25.49 -6.82 22.25
C PRO A 601 -24.94 -5.58 22.96
N THR A 602 -23.61 -5.49 23.07
CA THR A 602 -22.88 -4.39 23.70
C THR A 602 -21.55 -4.16 22.99
N GLN A 603 -20.75 -3.20 23.49
CA GLN A 603 -19.43 -2.92 22.95
C GLN A 603 -18.42 -4.03 23.35
N ILE A 604 -18.10 -4.92 22.42
CA ILE A 604 -17.19 -6.07 22.64
C ILE A 604 -16.04 -6.09 21.63
N GLN A 605 -14.98 -6.84 21.93
CA GLN A 605 -13.83 -6.97 21.03
C GLN A 605 -14.22 -7.81 19.80
N PRO A 606 -14.05 -7.35 18.56
CA PRO A 606 -14.40 -8.12 17.37
C PRO A 606 -13.63 -9.45 17.27
N THR A 607 -14.27 -10.49 16.75
CA THR A 607 -13.69 -11.85 16.61
C THR A 607 -12.47 -11.92 15.69
N PHE A 608 -12.27 -10.91 14.82
CA PHE A 608 -11.12 -10.80 13.93
C PHE A 608 -9.98 -9.93 14.49
N ALA A 609 -10.06 -9.45 15.74
CA ALA A 609 -9.05 -8.62 16.37
C ALA A 609 -8.31 -9.35 17.48
N THR A 610 -6.98 -9.25 17.51
CA THR A 610 -6.12 -9.73 18.60
C THR A 610 -5.30 -8.61 19.25
N PRO A 611 -5.05 -8.65 20.57
CA PRO A 611 -4.30 -7.60 21.25
C PRO A 611 -2.84 -7.48 20.85
N HIS A 612 -2.11 -8.59 20.71
CA HIS A 612 -0.68 -8.57 20.38
C HIS A 612 -0.41 -9.31 19.08
N THR A 613 0.31 -8.68 18.16
CA THR A 613 0.86 -9.33 16.96
C THR A 613 2.35 -9.05 16.85
N LEU A 614 3.10 -10.05 16.40
CA LEU A 614 4.54 -9.98 16.14
C LEU A 614 4.83 -10.70 14.81
N SER A 615 5.58 -10.05 13.93
CA SER A 615 6.12 -10.65 12.71
C SER A 615 7.61 -10.40 12.63
N ILE A 616 8.38 -11.45 12.39
CA ILE A 616 9.82 -11.40 12.14
C ILE A 616 10.06 -12.01 10.77
N VAL A 617 10.55 -11.21 9.83
CA VAL A 617 10.92 -11.67 8.49
C VAL A 617 12.42 -11.51 8.33
N THR A 618 13.10 -12.58 7.94
CA THR A 618 14.54 -12.63 7.75
C THR A 618 14.84 -13.20 6.38
N LYS A 619 15.73 -12.54 5.65
CA LYS A 619 16.16 -12.94 4.31
C LYS A 619 17.66 -12.91 4.27
N THR A 620 18.23 -13.93 3.67
CA THR A 620 19.67 -13.99 3.41
C THR A 620 19.91 -14.58 2.04
N PHE A 621 20.89 -14.04 1.31
CA PHE A 621 21.34 -14.63 0.07
C PHE A 621 22.83 -14.87 0.07
N ILE A 622 23.18 -16.11 -0.24
CA ILE A 622 24.56 -16.56 -0.26
C ILE A 622 24.98 -16.63 -1.73
N VAL A 623 25.64 -15.58 -2.20
CA VAL A 623 26.08 -15.42 -3.60
C VAL A 623 26.89 -16.63 -4.11
N LYS A 624 27.77 -17.19 -3.26
CA LYS A 624 28.56 -18.38 -3.59
C LYS A 624 27.69 -19.61 -3.90
N TRP A 625 26.58 -19.75 -3.20
CA TRP A 625 25.63 -20.86 -3.41
C TRP A 625 24.58 -20.51 -4.45
N LYS A 626 24.48 -19.23 -4.84
CA LYS A 626 23.41 -18.69 -5.69
C LYS A 626 22.02 -18.99 -5.11
N THR A 627 21.94 -19.02 -3.78
CA THR A 627 20.76 -19.47 -3.04
C THR A 627 20.37 -18.45 -1.98
N GLY A 628 19.09 -18.10 -1.96
CA GLY A 628 18.46 -17.32 -0.91
C GLY A 628 17.64 -18.19 0.03
N PHE A 629 17.67 -17.83 1.30
CA PHE A 629 16.89 -18.43 2.36
C PHE A 629 16.05 -17.34 3.03
N ASN A 630 14.76 -17.60 3.19
CA ASN A 630 13.83 -16.68 3.81
C ASN A 630 13.05 -17.41 4.91
N VAL A 631 13.00 -16.78 6.08
CA VAL A 631 12.27 -17.27 7.25
C VAL A 631 11.33 -16.16 7.70
N THR A 632 10.07 -16.51 7.91
CA THR A 632 9.06 -15.61 8.46
C THR A 632 8.41 -16.28 9.65
N TYR A 633 8.48 -15.66 10.82
CA TYR A 633 7.72 -16.08 11.99
C TYR A 633 6.62 -15.07 12.28
N ASN A 634 5.38 -15.54 12.38
CA ASN A 634 4.23 -14.75 12.78
C ASN A 634 3.67 -15.31 14.09
N PHE A 635 3.40 -14.42 15.03
CA PHE A 635 2.75 -14.68 16.30
C PHE A 635 1.58 -13.73 16.49
N ALA A 636 0.48 -14.23 17.03
CA ALA A 636 -0.62 -13.41 17.52
C ALA A 636 -1.27 -14.06 18.73
N THR A 637 -1.65 -13.27 19.74
CA THR A 637 -2.40 -13.79 20.87
C THR A 637 -3.77 -14.34 20.44
N GLY A 638 -4.36 -15.22 21.25
CA GLY A 638 -5.70 -15.76 21.02
C GLY A 638 -6.76 -14.70 20.70
N ARG A 639 -7.59 -14.97 19.68
CA ARG A 639 -8.72 -14.10 19.28
C ARG A 639 -9.96 -14.41 20.11
N PRO A 640 -10.82 -13.42 20.40
CA PRO A 640 -12.06 -13.69 21.09
C PRO A 640 -13.03 -14.46 20.19
N TYR A 641 -13.83 -15.33 20.79
CA TYR A 641 -14.99 -15.95 20.17
C TYR A 641 -16.21 -15.76 21.06
N TYR A 642 -17.39 -15.73 20.45
CA TYR A 642 -18.66 -15.55 21.16
C TYR A 642 -19.75 -16.43 20.55
N ASN A 643 -20.61 -16.96 21.40
CA ASN A 643 -21.90 -17.50 21.01
C ASN A 643 -23.00 -16.48 21.39
N ILE A 644 -23.39 -15.67 20.41
CA ILE A 644 -24.41 -14.63 20.59
C ILE A 644 -25.73 -15.18 20.07
N VAL A 645 -26.67 -15.43 20.98
CA VAL A 645 -27.96 -16.07 20.66
C VAL A 645 -29.10 -15.11 20.96
N LEU A 646 -30.08 -15.04 20.06
CA LEU A 646 -31.29 -14.25 20.27
C LEU A 646 -32.16 -14.95 21.33
N ASN A 647 -32.43 -14.29 22.45
CA ASN A 647 -33.41 -14.74 23.41
C ASN A 647 -34.80 -14.26 22.94
N ASN A 648 -35.64 -15.20 22.49
CA ASN A 648 -36.98 -14.90 21.99
C ASN A 648 -37.94 -14.33 23.06
N ASN A 649 -37.67 -14.56 24.35
CA ASN A 649 -38.51 -14.05 25.44
C ASN A 649 -38.24 -12.57 25.72
N THR A 650 -36.98 -12.16 25.69
CA THR A 650 -36.55 -10.77 25.95
C THR A 650 -36.40 -9.95 24.67
N ASN A 651 -36.42 -10.61 23.50
CA ASN A 651 -36.07 -10.07 22.19
C ASN A 651 -34.73 -9.31 22.22
N GLN A 652 -33.74 -9.90 22.89
CA GLN A 652 -32.38 -9.37 23.00
C GLN A 652 -31.35 -10.46 22.73
N TYR A 653 -30.23 -10.07 22.13
CA TYR A 653 -29.08 -10.95 21.98
C TYR A 653 -28.38 -11.11 23.34
N GLU A 654 -28.12 -12.36 23.72
CA GLU A 654 -27.42 -12.72 24.94
C GLU A 654 -26.15 -13.51 24.61
N MET A 655 -25.13 -13.33 25.45
CA MET A 655 -23.90 -14.14 25.40
C MET A 655 -24.14 -15.48 26.10
N LYS A 656 -24.04 -16.59 25.36
CA LYS A 656 -24.14 -17.96 25.91
C LYS A 656 -22.80 -18.65 26.12
N ASP A 657 -21.78 -18.25 25.35
CA ASP A 657 -20.40 -18.73 25.50
C ASP A 657 -19.45 -17.62 25.03
N GLU A 658 -18.31 -17.47 25.68
CA GLU A 658 -17.24 -16.58 25.26
C GLU A 658 -15.88 -17.08 25.73
N GLY A 659 -14.83 -16.70 25.01
CA GLY A 659 -13.47 -17.05 25.39
C GLY A 659 -12.44 -16.59 24.37
N LYS A 660 -11.23 -17.12 24.47
CA LYS A 660 -10.15 -16.86 23.50
C LYS A 660 -9.67 -18.16 22.86
N THR A 661 -9.33 -18.10 21.58
CA THR A 661 -8.64 -19.21 20.90
C THR A 661 -7.25 -19.41 21.48
N ILE A 662 -6.59 -20.51 21.13
CA ILE A 662 -5.14 -20.64 21.32
C ILE A 662 -4.39 -19.51 20.59
N ASP A 663 -3.16 -19.26 21.02
CA ASP A 663 -2.26 -18.34 20.32
C ASP A 663 -1.94 -18.87 18.92
N TYR A 664 -1.86 -17.95 17.97
CA TYR A 664 -1.52 -18.23 16.58
C TYR A 664 0.00 -18.19 16.42
N HIS A 665 0.55 -19.23 15.79
CA HIS A 665 1.97 -19.33 15.48
C HIS A 665 2.19 -19.85 14.06
N ASN A 666 2.96 -19.17 13.22
CA ASN A 666 3.27 -19.66 11.89
C ASN A 666 4.73 -19.39 11.55
N LEU A 667 5.50 -20.45 11.28
CA LEU A 667 6.85 -20.37 10.76
C LEU A 667 6.86 -20.73 9.26
N GLY A 668 6.97 -19.73 8.39
CA GLY A 668 7.17 -19.91 6.96
C GLY A 668 8.64 -19.97 6.60
N PHE A 669 9.01 -20.90 5.72
CA PHE A 669 10.35 -21.01 5.17
C PHE A 669 10.28 -21.03 3.64
N SER A 670 11.23 -20.37 2.97
CA SER A 670 11.44 -20.56 1.54
C SER A 670 12.92 -20.51 1.18
N MET A 671 13.27 -21.27 0.15
CA MET A 671 14.58 -21.30 -0.48
C MET A 671 14.39 -20.97 -1.96
N ASN A 672 15.25 -20.12 -2.50
CA ASN A 672 15.26 -19.79 -3.92
C ASN A 672 16.68 -19.96 -4.49
N TYR A 673 16.81 -20.70 -5.59
CA TYR A 673 18.09 -21.02 -6.23
C TYR A 673 18.14 -20.46 -7.65
N LEU A 674 19.20 -19.71 -7.95
CA LEU A 674 19.41 -18.96 -9.19
C LEU A 674 20.61 -19.55 -9.96
N PRO A 675 20.47 -20.69 -10.66
CA PRO A 675 21.61 -21.39 -11.27
C PRO A 675 22.39 -20.55 -12.30
N ASN A 676 21.70 -19.61 -12.95
CA ASN A 676 22.27 -18.73 -13.98
C ASN A 676 22.94 -17.47 -13.41
N LEU A 677 22.90 -17.24 -12.09
CA LEU A 677 23.52 -16.06 -11.49
C LEU A 677 25.01 -15.96 -11.84
N GLY A 678 25.42 -14.80 -12.34
CA GLY A 678 26.81 -14.49 -12.71
C GLY A 678 27.27 -15.07 -14.05
N LYS A 679 26.41 -15.74 -14.82
CA LYS A 679 26.75 -16.20 -16.18
C LYS A 679 26.64 -15.04 -17.17
N GLN A 680 27.74 -14.69 -17.82
CA GLN A 680 27.72 -13.70 -18.90
C GLN A 680 26.88 -14.20 -20.08
N ASN A 681 26.05 -13.32 -20.67
CA ASN A 681 25.20 -13.60 -21.83
C ASN A 681 24.19 -14.75 -21.65
N ALA A 682 23.73 -15.02 -20.42
CA ALA A 682 22.68 -16.02 -20.19
C ALA A 682 21.40 -15.64 -20.98
N LYS A 683 21.03 -16.45 -21.97
CA LYS A 683 19.80 -16.26 -22.77
C LYS A 683 18.52 -16.50 -21.96
N THR A 684 18.66 -17.18 -20.81
CA THR A 684 17.57 -17.55 -19.91
C THR A 684 18.01 -17.34 -18.46
N PHE A 685 17.14 -16.70 -17.68
CA PHE A 685 17.25 -16.57 -16.24
C PHE A 685 16.26 -17.53 -15.58
N ILE A 686 16.76 -18.41 -14.70
CA ILE A 686 15.99 -19.46 -14.03
C ILE A 686 15.97 -19.17 -12.54
N VAL A 687 14.80 -19.27 -11.93
CA VAL A 687 14.61 -19.24 -10.46
C VAL A 687 13.87 -20.49 -10.05
N LEU A 688 14.51 -21.34 -9.26
CA LEU A 688 13.86 -22.47 -8.59
C LEU A 688 13.46 -22.03 -7.18
N VAL A 689 12.22 -22.32 -6.78
CA VAL A 689 11.67 -21.93 -5.48
C VAL A 689 11.14 -23.17 -4.79
N ALA A 690 11.55 -23.37 -3.54
CA ALA A 690 10.92 -24.32 -2.62
C ALA A 690 10.42 -23.53 -1.41
N SER A 691 9.19 -23.77 -0.97
CA SER A 691 8.68 -23.11 0.24
C SER A 691 7.68 -23.97 1.00
N VAL A 692 7.66 -23.76 2.30
CA VAL A 692 6.78 -24.43 3.24
C VAL A 692 6.17 -23.39 4.16
N THR A 693 4.84 -23.35 4.23
CA THR A 693 4.11 -22.55 5.21
C THR A 693 3.89 -23.39 6.47
N ASN A 694 4.08 -22.79 7.65
CA ASN A 694 3.93 -23.45 8.95
C ASN A 694 4.80 -24.72 9.09
N VAL A 695 6.11 -24.59 8.89
CA VAL A 695 7.11 -25.66 8.93
C VAL A 695 7.03 -26.52 10.19
N LEU A 696 6.74 -25.89 11.34
CA LEU A 696 6.65 -26.58 12.64
C LEU A 696 5.27 -27.20 12.89
N ASN A 697 4.36 -27.16 11.91
CA ASN A 697 3.04 -27.78 11.96
C ASN A 697 2.19 -27.34 13.16
N PHE A 698 2.30 -26.06 13.54
CA PHE A 698 1.50 -25.51 14.64
C PHE A 698 0.01 -25.62 14.34
N ASN A 699 -0.78 -25.98 15.36
CA ASN A 699 -2.23 -26.00 15.24
C ASN A 699 -2.77 -24.57 15.24
N GLN A 700 -3.70 -24.26 14.34
CA GLN A 700 -4.36 -22.95 14.29
C GLN A 700 -5.85 -23.11 14.52
N ILE A 701 -6.39 -22.30 15.43
CA ILE A 701 -7.83 -22.17 15.63
C ILE A 701 -8.20 -20.72 15.40
N TYR A 702 -9.00 -20.49 14.36
CA TYR A 702 -9.44 -19.17 13.97
C TYR A 702 -10.65 -18.68 14.76
N GLY A 703 -11.46 -19.60 15.29
CA GLY A 703 -12.67 -19.30 16.04
C GLY A 703 -13.47 -20.57 16.24
N TYR A 704 -14.74 -20.42 16.61
CA TYR A 704 -15.65 -21.55 16.80
C TYR A 704 -16.99 -21.28 16.14
N ARG A 705 -17.57 -22.33 15.55
CA ARG A 705 -18.98 -22.37 15.15
C ARG A 705 -19.78 -23.04 16.25
N TYR A 706 -21.02 -22.62 16.38
CA TYR A 706 -21.99 -23.19 17.31
C TYR A 706 -23.16 -23.77 16.52
N SER A 707 -23.73 -24.88 17.00
CA SER A 707 -25.04 -25.33 16.55
C SER A 707 -26.11 -24.30 16.91
N TYR A 708 -27.24 -24.35 16.22
CA TYR A 708 -28.41 -23.51 16.45
C TYR A 708 -28.86 -23.53 17.93
N ASN A 709 -28.81 -24.70 18.58
CA ASN A 709 -29.12 -24.85 20.01
C ASN A 709 -27.94 -24.56 20.96
N GLY A 710 -26.76 -24.25 20.43
CA GLY A 710 -25.54 -23.95 21.21
C GLY A 710 -24.88 -25.14 21.89
N LEU A 711 -25.39 -26.37 21.73
CA LEU A 711 -24.83 -27.56 22.38
C LEU A 711 -23.54 -28.09 21.74
N ASN A 712 -23.39 -27.90 20.42
CA ASN A 712 -22.20 -28.32 19.68
C ASN A 712 -21.31 -27.11 19.40
N LYS A 713 -20.00 -27.29 19.58
CA LYS A 713 -18.97 -26.28 19.32
C LYS A 713 -17.86 -26.88 18.46
N VAL A 714 -17.61 -26.31 17.29
CA VAL A 714 -16.61 -26.82 16.34
C VAL A 714 -15.57 -25.76 16.04
N ALA A 715 -14.29 -26.11 16.19
CA ALA A 715 -13.17 -25.22 15.89
C ALA A 715 -13.04 -24.96 14.37
N ILE A 716 -12.93 -23.68 14.02
CA ILE A 716 -12.58 -23.21 12.68
C ILE A 716 -11.07 -23.32 12.52
N THR A 717 -10.62 -24.11 11.54
CA THR A 717 -9.20 -24.43 11.32
C THR A 717 -8.86 -24.26 9.84
N PRO A 718 -7.59 -24.03 9.45
CA PRO A 718 -7.21 -24.01 8.05
C PRO A 718 -7.49 -25.36 7.35
N PRO A 719 -7.69 -25.38 6.02
CA PRO A 719 -7.91 -26.62 5.26
C PRO A 719 -6.78 -27.64 5.42
N ALA A 720 -5.53 -27.17 5.47
CA ALA A 720 -4.38 -27.96 5.86
C ALA A 720 -3.48 -27.12 6.78
N ARG A 721 -2.78 -27.78 7.71
CA ARG A 721 -1.87 -27.07 8.63
C ARG A 721 -0.62 -26.54 7.95
N GLN A 722 -0.15 -27.24 6.92
CA GLN A 722 1.06 -26.90 6.17
C GLN A 722 0.73 -26.78 4.68
N PHE A 723 1.47 -25.92 4.00
CA PHE A 723 1.41 -25.78 2.55
C PHE A 723 2.81 -25.89 1.97
N PHE A 724 2.98 -26.72 0.94
CA PHE A 724 4.27 -27.01 0.30
C PHE A 724 4.22 -26.54 -1.15
N PHE A 725 5.24 -25.82 -1.58
CA PHE A 725 5.30 -25.28 -2.93
C PHE A 725 6.69 -25.53 -3.51
N LEU A 726 6.73 -26.10 -4.71
CA LEU A 726 7.92 -26.17 -5.55
C LEU A 726 7.58 -25.51 -6.88
N GLY A 727 8.46 -24.63 -7.37
CA GLY A 727 8.25 -23.91 -8.62
C GLY A 727 9.54 -23.61 -9.36
N CYS A 728 9.44 -23.50 -10.68
CA CYS A 728 10.48 -23.05 -11.59
C CYS A 728 9.93 -21.88 -12.41
N PHE A 729 10.65 -20.77 -12.37
CA PHE A 729 10.32 -19.55 -13.10
C PHE A 729 11.43 -19.28 -14.11
N LEU A 730 11.03 -19.08 -15.36
CA LEU A 730 11.90 -18.90 -16.51
C LEU A 730 11.64 -17.53 -17.09
N SER A 731 12.70 -16.76 -17.33
CA SER A 731 12.65 -15.48 -18.02
C SER A 731 13.64 -15.51 -19.19
N TRP A 732 13.19 -15.17 -20.39
CA TRP A 732 14.02 -15.06 -21.59
C TRP A 732 14.10 -13.60 -22.06
N GLY A 733 15.28 -13.21 -22.56
CA GLY A 733 15.53 -11.84 -23.02
C GLY A 733 15.90 -10.86 -21.92
N VAL A 734 15.94 -11.31 -20.66
CA VAL A 734 16.28 -10.49 -19.48
C VAL A 734 17.32 -11.18 -18.62
N ASP A 735 18.33 -10.41 -18.24
CA ASP A 735 19.27 -10.78 -17.18
C ASP A 735 18.92 -9.98 -15.92
N LYS A 736 18.50 -10.71 -14.88
CA LYS A 736 18.10 -10.18 -13.56
C LYS A 736 19.20 -10.41 -12.51
N THR A 737 20.43 -10.73 -12.93
CA THR A 737 21.56 -10.99 -12.01
C THR A 737 21.85 -9.80 -11.10
N GLN A 738 21.86 -8.57 -11.64
CA GLN A 738 22.14 -7.39 -10.83
C GLN A 738 20.99 -7.07 -9.86
N ASP A 739 19.74 -7.31 -10.27
CA ASP A 739 18.58 -7.16 -9.40
C ASP A 739 18.61 -8.16 -8.25
N ALA A 740 19.03 -9.40 -8.51
CA ALA A 740 19.26 -10.39 -7.46
C ALA A 740 20.36 -9.89 -6.51
N ILE A 741 21.57 -9.64 -7.01
CA ILE A 741 22.72 -9.25 -6.18
C ILE A 741 22.44 -7.99 -5.34
N ASN A 742 21.88 -6.93 -5.94
CA ASN A 742 21.63 -5.66 -5.25
C ASN A 742 20.57 -5.75 -4.16
N ASN A 743 19.68 -6.74 -4.24
CA ASN A 743 18.61 -6.92 -3.26
C ASN A 743 18.95 -7.98 -2.20
N ASN A 744 20.22 -8.42 -2.10
CA ASN A 744 20.63 -9.61 -1.34
C ASN A 744 19.73 -10.82 -1.69
N LEU A 745 19.57 -10.95 -3.01
CA LEU A 745 18.81 -11.86 -3.84
C LEU A 745 19.63 -12.92 -4.55
#